data_AF-A0A8K9ULL7-F1
#
_entry.id   AF-A0A8K9ULL7-F1
#
_cell.length_a   1.000
_cell.length_b   1.000
_cell.length_c   1.000
_cell.angle_alpha   90.00
_cell.angle_beta   90.00
_cell.angle_gamma   90.00
#
_symmetry.space_group_name_H-M   'P 1'
#
loop_
_entity.id
_entity.type
_entity.pdbx_description
1 polymer ?
#
loop_
_entity_poly.entity_id
_entity_poly.type
_entity_poly.pdbx_seq_one_letter_code
_entity_poly.pdbx_strand_id
1 'polypeptide(L)'
;MGQACGHALLCRSQQYQPAASEIRGQQVFLRPDETSALTLTDRLQDALLRLAAVVDVRSLRDALRETVQGLLPSVECVCVYVLEGDSRLQCDGPSHELPKEGKIREVVGQLKRCVCAGLPPSELHEKQRSSLAAPLPPHRRALIIPLLDQDHGMAISVLLVGCKPLSDQDEQHLNTLEKHAAVACRRVWTLQSANQKSLVSLSPIQSHNALLRPEPTDYCDLDRKILQLCGELYDLDATALQLKVINYLQQQTQSQCCCLLLVSEDNHQLFCQVVGDKVLEEEISFPLMFGRFGQVVEKKRSITLQDVTEEECRQLSSMLDSEVSSLLCVPVVSRATGQVVALACAFNKQGGQRHTEADEHAIQHCFCYTSTVLTSTLAFQKEQKLKVECQALLQVAKNLFTHLDDVSVLLQEIIVEARNLSDAEICSVFLLDQVSHELVAKVFDGGVVSDDEKEFRIPADQGIAGHVAMTGQILNIKDAYSHPLFYRGVDDSTGFRTRNILCFPIKDENNEVIGVAELVNKTNGPWFNRFDEDLATAFSIYCGISIAHSLLYKKVHEAQFRSHLANEMMMYHMKVSEQEVAQLLETGLEPVDEIHPLFAEFTYTPRSLPDDNTPMGILSMFEDMGFINTYKIDLHTLARFCLMVKKGYRDPPYHNWTHAFSVSHFCYLLYKNLGLANYLENIEIFALFVSCMCHDLDHRGTNNSFQVASQSVLAALYSSEGSVMERHHFAQAIAILNTHGCNIFDKFSRKDYQRMLDLMRDIILATDLAHHLRIFPDLQRMADAGYNPRNQTHRSLLLCLLMTSCDLSDQTKGWKTTRKIAELIYKEFFSQGDLEKAMGNRPSEMMDREKAYIPELQISFMEHIAMPIYKLLSELLPGASELYERVATNRVQWTKVSHKFTVRGLPSNNSLDFLDEEYELLQSQGALGDDSHCDDTHCLNGCLDDVVGGRSQ
;
A
#
# COMPACT_ATOMS: atom_id res chain seq x y z
N MET A 1 -9.33 -3.16 -16.91
CA MET A 1 -10.61 -2.49 -16.62
C MET A 1 -10.67 -2.24 -15.12
N GLY A 2 -11.25 -1.11 -14.71
CA GLY A 2 -11.36 -0.68 -13.31
C GLY A 2 -10.64 0.65 -13.06
N GLN A 3 -11.37 1.78 -13.18
CA GLN A 3 -10.93 3.12 -12.82
C GLN A 3 -10.90 3.28 -11.28
N ALA A 4 -9.92 3.99 -10.73
CA ALA A 4 -10.12 4.87 -9.57
C ALA A 4 -8.95 5.84 -9.40
N CYS A 5 -9.32 7.08 -9.09
CA CYS A 5 -8.49 8.23 -8.75
C CYS A 5 -7.55 7.97 -7.56
N GLY A 6 -6.38 8.59 -7.58
CA GLY A 6 -5.49 8.64 -6.41
C GLY A 6 -4.08 9.13 -6.72
N HIS A 7 -3.94 10.26 -7.41
CA HIS A 7 -2.66 10.94 -7.60
C HIS A 7 -2.86 12.45 -7.44
N ALA A 8 -2.79 12.92 -6.21
CA ALA A 8 -2.43 14.30 -5.85
C ALA A 8 -2.47 14.43 -4.33
N LEU A 9 -1.32 14.32 -3.65
CA LEU A 9 -0.98 15.01 -2.40
C LEU A 9 0.43 14.58 -1.96
N LEU A 10 1.43 14.97 -2.74
CA LEU A 10 2.80 15.12 -2.28
C LEU A 10 3.24 16.53 -2.69
N CYS A 11 4.04 17.15 -1.81
CA CYS A 11 4.56 18.52 -1.86
C CYS A 11 3.66 19.61 -1.24
N ARG A 12 3.79 19.76 0.09
CA ARG A 12 4.21 21.04 0.69
C ARG A 12 4.78 20.80 2.09
N SER A 13 6.11 20.66 2.11
CA SER A 13 6.94 20.84 3.28
C SER A 13 6.98 22.32 3.67
N GLN A 14 6.53 22.66 4.88
CA GLN A 14 7.11 23.79 5.62
C GLN A 14 7.35 23.34 7.05
N GLN A 15 8.61 23.46 7.44
CA GLN A 15 9.19 23.11 8.73
C GLN A 15 8.48 23.88 9.86
N TYR A 16 8.06 23.17 10.90
CA TYR A 16 7.89 23.76 12.23
C TYR A 16 8.66 22.90 13.21
N GLN A 17 9.74 23.47 13.76
CA GLN A 17 10.47 22.91 14.89
C GLN A 17 9.64 23.03 16.19
N PRO A 18 9.83 22.12 17.16
CA PRO A 18 9.13 22.14 18.43
C PRO A 18 9.82 23.12 19.39
N ALA A 19 9.08 24.10 19.91
CA ALA A 19 9.50 24.88 21.08
C ALA A 19 8.74 24.36 22.30
N ALA A 20 9.43 23.55 23.10
CA ALA A 20 9.05 23.28 24.47
C ALA A 20 9.32 24.52 25.33
N SER A 21 8.28 25.06 25.96
CA SER A 21 8.40 25.69 27.28
C SER A 21 7.06 25.65 27.98
N GLU A 22 6.92 24.69 28.89
CA GLU A 22 6.08 24.88 30.08
C GLU A 22 6.51 26.19 30.75
N ILE A 23 5.59 27.15 30.88
CA ILE A 23 5.47 28.07 32.02
C ILE A 23 4.01 28.55 32.04
N ARG A 24 3.30 28.08 33.07
CA ARG A 24 2.08 28.60 33.70
C ARG A 24 1.49 29.90 33.10
N GLY A 25 0.40 29.75 32.35
CA GLY A 25 -0.52 30.84 32.01
C GLY A 25 -1.51 31.13 33.15
N GLN A 26 -1.05 31.79 34.22
CA GLN A 26 -1.97 32.57 35.05
C GLN A 26 -2.46 33.76 34.21
N GLN A 27 -3.74 33.78 33.84
CA GLN A 27 -4.39 35.03 33.46
C GLN A 27 -4.81 35.76 34.73
N VAL A 28 -4.09 36.86 34.99
CA VAL A 28 -4.44 37.86 36.00
C VAL A 28 -5.54 38.75 35.41
N PHE A 29 -6.72 38.74 36.03
CA PHE A 29 -7.54 39.95 36.16
C PHE A 29 -7.99 40.10 37.61
N LEU A 30 -8.04 41.36 38.03
CA LEU A 30 -7.98 41.87 39.40
C LEU A 30 -9.00 41.26 40.38
N ARG A 31 -8.54 41.15 41.63
CA ARG A 31 -9.31 40.76 42.83
C ARG A 31 -10.55 41.67 43.05
N PRO A 32 -11.56 41.23 43.82
CA PRO A 32 -12.86 41.88 43.95
C PRO A 32 -12.89 43.16 44.81
N ASP A 33 -11.74 43.74 45.18
CA ASP A 33 -11.71 44.81 46.19
C ASP A 33 -11.93 46.23 45.63
N GLU A 34 -12.18 46.39 44.33
CA GLU A 34 -12.54 47.71 43.76
C GLU A 34 -13.72 47.58 42.79
N THR A 35 -14.95 47.66 43.28
CA THR A 35 -15.95 48.68 42.86
C THR A 35 -17.31 48.43 43.52
N SER A 36 -17.82 49.50 44.11
CA SER A 36 -19.17 49.65 44.65
C SER A 36 -20.27 49.18 43.67
N ALA A 37 -21.21 48.38 44.20
CA ALA A 37 -22.57 48.12 43.70
C ALA A 37 -22.92 48.77 42.34
N LEU A 38 -22.72 48.03 41.25
CA LEU A 38 -23.09 48.43 39.89
C LEU A 38 -24.52 47.97 39.59
N THR A 39 -25.47 48.89 39.58
CA THR A 39 -26.74 48.69 38.87
C THR A 39 -26.46 48.66 37.37
N LEU A 40 -26.42 47.47 36.77
CA LEU A 40 -26.42 47.29 35.31
C LEU A 40 -27.68 47.95 34.73
N THR A 41 -27.52 48.77 33.68
CA THR A 41 -28.65 49.36 32.95
C THR A 41 -29.30 48.31 32.04
N ASP A 42 -30.63 48.33 31.89
CA ASP A 42 -31.41 47.38 31.07
C ASP A 42 -30.86 47.20 29.63
N ARG A 43 -30.21 48.23 29.09
CA ARG A 43 -29.61 48.23 27.74
C ARG A 43 -28.36 47.35 27.62
N LEU A 44 -27.54 47.26 28.68
CA LEU A 44 -26.37 46.38 28.68
C LEU A 44 -26.80 44.91 28.81
N GLN A 45 -27.88 44.66 29.54
CA GLN A 45 -28.41 43.30 29.71
C GLN A 45 -28.99 42.71 28.42
N ASP A 46 -29.83 43.46 27.70
CA ASP A 46 -30.35 43.03 26.38
C ASP A 46 -29.20 42.78 25.39
N ALA A 47 -28.15 43.60 25.44
CA ALA A 47 -26.99 43.45 24.59
C ALA A 47 -26.22 42.13 24.84
N LEU A 48 -26.01 41.76 26.11
CA LEU A 48 -25.29 40.52 26.45
C LEU A 48 -26.08 39.26 26.07
N LEU A 49 -27.40 39.26 26.25
CA LEU A 49 -28.27 38.14 25.85
C LEU A 49 -28.27 37.92 24.34
N ARG A 50 -28.27 39.00 23.55
CA ARG A 50 -28.19 38.89 22.07
C ARG A 50 -26.90 38.25 21.62
N LEU A 51 -25.76 38.60 22.22
CA LEU A 51 -24.47 37.95 21.92
C LEU A 51 -24.46 36.48 22.34
N ALA A 52 -25.05 36.15 23.49
CA ALA A 52 -25.13 34.77 23.97
C ALA A 52 -25.97 33.87 23.05
N ALA A 53 -26.97 34.41 22.34
CA ALA A 53 -27.85 33.66 21.45
C ALA A 53 -27.30 33.42 20.02
N VAL A 54 -26.16 34.01 19.66
CA VAL A 54 -25.59 33.90 18.31
C VAL A 54 -24.99 32.53 18.03
N VAL A 55 -25.40 31.92 16.92
CA VAL A 55 -24.94 30.59 16.46
C VAL A 55 -24.23 30.60 15.09
N ASP A 56 -24.35 31.67 14.29
CA ASP A 56 -23.74 31.79 12.96
C ASP A 56 -23.13 33.19 12.70
N VAL A 57 -22.22 33.29 11.72
CA VAL A 57 -21.46 34.53 11.44
C VAL A 57 -22.32 35.68 10.94
N ARG A 58 -23.41 35.43 10.22
CA ARG A 58 -24.29 36.52 9.75
C ARG A 58 -25.03 37.13 10.94
N SER A 59 -25.61 36.27 11.78
CA SER A 59 -26.25 36.69 13.04
C SER A 59 -25.26 37.35 14.00
N LEU A 60 -23.98 36.96 13.99
CA LEU A 60 -22.93 37.58 14.81
C LEU A 60 -22.68 39.04 14.40
N ARG A 61 -22.57 39.31 13.10
CA ARG A 61 -22.34 40.66 12.56
C ARG A 61 -23.48 41.60 12.93
N ASP A 62 -24.72 41.13 12.81
CA ASP A 62 -25.91 41.93 13.14
C ASP A 62 -26.08 42.10 14.65
N ALA A 63 -25.87 41.05 15.45
CA ALA A 63 -25.90 41.14 16.90
C ALA A 63 -24.87 42.15 17.41
N LEU A 64 -23.61 42.07 16.98
CA LEU A 64 -22.57 43.03 17.37
C LEU A 64 -22.94 44.47 17.01
N ARG A 65 -23.51 44.68 15.81
CA ARG A 65 -23.94 46.01 15.37
C ARG A 65 -25.05 46.56 16.26
N GLU A 66 -26.11 45.78 16.46
CA GLU A 66 -27.26 46.18 17.27
C GLU A 66 -26.89 46.40 18.74
N THR A 67 -26.01 45.56 19.29
CA THR A 67 -25.58 45.66 20.69
C THR A 67 -24.81 46.94 20.96
N VAL A 68 -23.93 47.33 20.03
CA VAL A 68 -23.16 48.58 20.15
C VAL A 68 -24.07 49.80 19.96
N GLN A 69 -25.02 49.75 19.03
CA GLN A 69 -26.00 50.83 18.81
C GLN A 69 -26.98 51.00 19.96
N GLY A 70 -27.43 49.90 20.59
CA GLY A 70 -28.34 49.92 21.72
C GLY A 70 -27.67 50.40 23.01
N LEU A 71 -26.41 50.04 23.21
CA LEU A 71 -25.65 50.37 24.41
C LEU A 71 -25.19 51.83 24.46
N LEU A 72 -24.76 52.37 23.32
CA LEU A 72 -24.19 53.71 23.21
C LEU A 72 -25.19 54.68 22.57
N PRO A 73 -25.83 55.59 23.33
CA PRO A 73 -26.89 56.46 22.84
C PRO A 73 -26.43 57.53 21.82
N SER A 74 -25.13 57.65 21.58
CA SER A 74 -24.50 58.66 20.73
C SER A 74 -23.76 58.09 19.51
N VAL A 75 -24.07 56.85 19.12
CA VAL A 75 -23.49 56.18 17.95
C VAL A 75 -24.20 56.57 16.67
N GLU A 76 -23.43 57.07 15.72
CA GLU A 76 -23.90 57.48 14.39
C GLU A 76 -23.66 56.40 13.34
N CYS A 77 -22.66 55.55 13.53
CA CYS A 77 -22.29 54.48 12.60
C CYS A 77 -21.56 53.33 13.32
N VAL A 78 -21.87 52.08 12.96
CA VAL A 78 -21.14 50.88 13.40
C VAL A 78 -20.86 49.99 12.20
N CYS A 79 -19.60 49.68 11.96
CA CYS A 79 -19.17 48.71 10.96
C CYS A 79 -18.44 47.55 11.64
N VAL A 80 -18.83 46.32 11.28
CA VAL A 80 -18.29 45.10 11.87
C VAL A 80 -17.53 44.35 10.79
N TYR A 81 -16.23 44.17 10.99
CA TYR A 81 -15.38 43.37 10.11
C TYR A 81 -15.08 42.05 10.81
N VAL A 82 -15.44 40.93 10.21
CA VAL A 82 -15.11 39.61 10.75
C VAL A 82 -14.00 39.02 9.91
N LEU A 83 -13.07 38.31 10.54
CA LEU A 83 -11.99 37.62 9.85
C LEU A 83 -12.59 36.55 8.91
N GLU A 84 -11.97 36.26 7.78
CA GLU A 84 -12.31 35.16 6.89
C GLU A 84 -11.00 34.59 6.33
N GLY A 85 -10.77 33.29 6.51
CA GLY A 85 -9.48 32.66 6.25
C GLY A 85 -8.35 33.21 7.14
N ASP A 86 -7.11 33.20 6.65
CA ASP A 86 -5.93 33.47 7.49
C ASP A 86 -5.63 34.97 7.72
N SER A 87 -6.31 35.91 7.04
CA SER A 87 -5.97 37.35 7.16
C SER A 87 -6.98 38.38 6.61
N ARG A 88 -8.12 37.96 6.05
CA ARG A 88 -9.03 38.87 5.34
C ARG A 88 -10.13 39.34 6.28
N LEU A 89 -10.30 40.65 6.47
CA LEU A 89 -11.36 41.21 7.31
C LEU A 89 -12.47 41.76 6.41
N GLN A 90 -13.63 41.11 6.39
CA GLN A 90 -14.76 41.48 5.52
C GLN A 90 -15.92 42.08 6.31
N CYS A 91 -16.55 43.11 5.75
CA CYS A 91 -17.76 43.76 6.27
C CYS A 91 -18.88 43.65 5.22
N ASP A 92 -20.05 43.14 5.59
CA ASP A 92 -21.19 42.94 4.66
C ASP A 92 -22.04 44.19 4.41
N GLY A 93 -21.91 45.22 5.25
CA GLY A 93 -22.78 46.40 5.21
C GLY A 93 -22.06 47.69 4.84
N PRO A 94 -21.78 48.00 3.56
CA PRO A 94 -21.84 47.19 2.33
C PRO A 94 -20.60 46.28 2.15
N SER A 95 -20.71 45.18 1.37
CA SER A 95 -19.62 44.20 1.14
C SER A 95 -18.31 44.84 0.66
N HIS A 96 -17.31 44.92 1.53
CA HIS A 96 -15.94 45.30 1.18
C HIS A 96 -14.91 44.69 2.14
N GLU A 97 -13.69 44.51 1.65
CA GLU A 97 -12.55 44.06 2.45
C GLU A 97 -11.80 45.25 3.03
N LEU A 98 -11.31 45.10 4.26
CA LEU A 98 -10.46 46.09 4.89
C LEU A 98 -9.13 46.23 4.11
N PRO A 99 -8.67 47.45 3.76
CA PRO A 99 -7.40 47.67 3.10
C PRO A 99 -6.21 47.04 3.84
N LYS A 100 -5.20 46.58 3.07
CA LYS A 100 -4.01 45.91 3.60
C LYS A 100 -3.05 46.83 4.36
N GLU A 101 -3.16 48.14 4.13
CA GLU A 101 -2.37 49.19 4.78
C GLU A 101 -3.32 50.30 5.26
N GLY A 102 -2.92 51.01 6.31
CA GLY A 102 -3.71 52.09 6.89
C GLY A 102 -3.84 51.99 8.42
N LYS A 103 -4.41 53.03 9.00
CA LYS A 103 -4.55 53.19 10.45
C LYS A 103 -5.41 52.09 11.08
N ILE A 104 -6.44 51.60 10.39
CA ILE A 104 -7.27 50.50 10.93
C ILE A 104 -6.44 49.22 11.07
N ARG A 105 -5.59 48.91 10.09
CA ARG A 105 -4.73 47.71 10.09
C ARG A 105 -3.59 47.84 11.10
N GLU A 106 -3.04 49.04 11.27
CA GLU A 106 -2.05 49.34 12.31
C GLU A 106 -2.62 49.05 13.71
N VAL A 107 -3.85 49.48 13.98
CA VAL A 107 -4.53 49.24 15.26
C VAL A 107 -4.84 47.76 15.49
N VAL A 108 -5.19 47.02 14.43
CA VAL A 108 -5.32 45.56 14.48
C VAL A 108 -4.00 44.90 14.84
N GLY A 109 -2.88 45.34 14.25
CA GLY A 109 -1.54 44.83 14.60
C GLY A 109 -1.08 45.20 16.01
N GLN A 110 -1.54 46.34 16.54
CA GLN A 110 -1.25 46.79 17.91
C GLN A 110 -2.15 46.15 18.98
N LEU A 111 -3.22 45.46 18.57
CA LEU A 111 -4.15 44.71 19.44
C LEU A 111 -4.77 45.56 20.57
N LYS A 112 -4.93 46.87 20.36
CA LYS A 112 -5.49 47.80 21.38
C LYS A 112 -6.54 48.73 20.77
N ARG A 113 -7.58 49.06 21.54
CA ARG A 113 -8.59 50.05 21.12
C ARG A 113 -7.94 51.40 20.82
N CYS A 114 -8.31 52.01 19.70
CA CYS A 114 -7.79 53.31 19.28
C CYS A 114 -8.93 54.32 19.08
N VAL A 115 -8.76 55.54 19.59
CA VAL A 115 -9.67 56.68 19.38
C VAL A 115 -9.02 57.65 18.39
N CYS A 116 -9.73 58.04 17.34
CA CYS A 116 -9.22 58.96 16.33
C CYS A 116 -10.21 60.08 15.98
N ALA A 117 -9.69 61.21 15.50
CA ALA A 117 -10.48 62.36 15.03
C ALA A 117 -10.95 62.21 13.57
N GLY A 118 -11.08 60.97 13.10
CA GLY A 118 -11.41 60.59 11.73
C GLY A 118 -10.34 59.72 11.08
N LEU A 119 -10.76 58.96 10.08
CA LEU A 119 -9.93 58.05 9.28
C LEU A 119 -9.72 58.61 7.86
N PRO A 120 -8.60 58.32 7.19
CA PRO A 120 -8.41 58.75 5.80
C PRO A 120 -9.54 58.26 4.89
N PRO A 121 -10.08 59.08 3.97
CA PRO A 121 -11.14 58.65 3.04
C PRO A 121 -10.74 57.45 2.16
N SER A 122 -9.44 57.24 1.95
CA SER A 122 -8.87 56.10 1.23
C SER A 122 -9.03 54.77 1.99
N GLU A 123 -9.19 54.80 3.31
CA GLU A 123 -9.36 53.61 4.15
C GLU A 123 -10.84 53.23 4.36
N LEU A 124 -11.76 54.09 3.91
CA LEU A 124 -13.19 53.98 4.15
C LEU A 124 -13.97 53.76 2.86
N HIS A 125 -14.98 52.89 2.93
CA HIS A 125 -15.97 52.74 1.86
C HIS A 125 -16.81 54.03 1.70
N GLU A 126 -17.33 54.32 0.50
CA GLU A 126 -18.04 55.57 0.19
C GLU A 126 -19.17 55.90 1.18
N LYS A 127 -19.91 54.90 1.62
CA LYS A 127 -20.99 55.03 2.63
C LYS A 127 -20.50 55.34 4.05
N GLN A 128 -19.25 55.01 4.38
CA GLN A 128 -18.64 55.26 5.69
C GLN A 128 -17.99 56.64 5.77
N ARG A 129 -17.58 57.22 4.62
CA ARG A 129 -16.87 58.51 4.57
C ARG A 129 -17.64 59.67 5.20
N SER A 130 -18.96 59.68 5.10
CA SER A 130 -19.81 60.74 5.67
C SER A 130 -19.79 60.78 7.21
N SER A 131 -19.44 59.68 7.87
CA SER A 131 -19.53 59.51 9.33
C SER A 131 -18.17 59.29 10.00
N LEU A 132 -17.18 58.77 9.28
CA LEU A 132 -15.89 58.36 9.85
C LEU A 132 -14.67 59.05 9.20
N ALA A 133 -14.82 59.76 8.07
CA ALA A 133 -13.66 60.35 7.37
C ALA A 133 -13.12 61.61 8.05
N ALA A 134 -11.79 61.76 8.06
CA ALA A 134 -11.12 62.97 8.52
C ALA A 134 -11.26 64.13 7.51
N PRO A 135 -11.41 65.38 7.99
CA PRO A 135 -11.51 65.78 9.39
C PRO A 135 -12.93 65.64 9.96
N LEU A 136 -13.08 64.94 11.10
CA LEU A 136 -14.35 64.93 11.83
C LEU A 136 -14.50 66.21 12.67
N PRO A 137 -15.75 66.71 12.87
CA PRO A 137 -16.02 67.80 13.81
C PRO A 137 -15.47 67.51 15.21
N PRO A 138 -15.09 68.53 16.01
CA PRO A 138 -14.44 68.34 17.31
C PRO A 138 -15.26 67.56 18.35
N HIS A 139 -16.57 67.44 18.15
CA HIS A 139 -17.50 66.68 18.99
C HIS A 139 -17.75 65.24 18.49
N ARG A 140 -17.03 64.77 17.48
CA ARG A 140 -17.11 63.40 16.93
C ARG A 140 -15.76 62.70 17.02
N ARG A 141 -15.82 61.39 17.26
CA ARG A 141 -14.68 60.49 17.33
C ARG A 141 -15.01 59.21 16.56
N ALA A 142 -13.98 58.59 16.00
CA ALA A 142 -14.04 57.24 15.46
C ALA A 142 -13.23 56.31 16.38
N LEU A 143 -13.88 55.25 16.85
CA LEU A 143 -13.32 54.19 17.67
C LEU A 143 -13.02 52.98 16.79
N ILE A 144 -11.84 52.40 16.97
CA ILE A 144 -11.41 51.15 16.34
C ILE A 144 -11.19 50.15 17.46
N ILE A 145 -12.00 49.09 17.49
CA ILE A 145 -12.02 48.10 18.57
C ILE A 145 -11.67 46.72 17.98
N PRO A 146 -10.42 46.24 18.14
CA PRO A 146 -10.07 44.88 17.79
C PRO A 146 -10.56 43.90 18.86
N LEU A 147 -11.40 42.93 18.46
CA LEU A 147 -11.78 41.79 19.28
C LEU A 147 -10.73 40.70 19.09
N LEU A 148 -10.09 40.30 20.18
CA LEU A 148 -8.90 39.44 20.16
C LEU A 148 -9.25 37.98 20.44
N ASP A 149 -8.56 37.09 19.75
CA ASP A 149 -8.40 35.70 20.15
C ASP A 149 -7.21 35.60 21.11
N GLN A 150 -7.48 35.36 22.39
CA GLN A 150 -6.45 35.23 23.42
C GLN A 150 -5.50 34.04 23.22
N ASP A 151 -5.88 33.05 22.39
CA ASP A 151 -5.10 31.81 22.23
C ASP A 151 -4.06 31.95 21.10
N HIS A 152 -4.39 32.72 20.06
CA HIS A 152 -3.54 32.90 18.86
C HIS A 152 -2.94 34.31 18.74
N GLY A 153 -3.34 35.25 19.62
CA GLY A 153 -2.83 36.63 19.62
C GLY A 153 -3.25 37.45 18.40
N MET A 154 -4.32 37.04 17.70
CA MET A 154 -4.81 37.67 16.47
C MET A 154 -6.18 38.31 16.68
N ALA A 155 -6.50 39.36 15.91
CA ALA A 155 -7.84 39.95 15.93
C ALA A 155 -8.81 39.13 15.08
N ILE A 156 -9.85 38.58 15.71
CA ILE A 156 -10.91 37.78 15.07
C ILE A 156 -12.01 38.64 14.45
N SER A 157 -12.19 39.85 14.97
CA SER A 157 -13.16 40.82 14.46
C SER A 157 -12.73 42.24 14.82
N VAL A 158 -13.17 43.23 14.05
CA VAL A 158 -12.89 44.65 14.27
C VAL A 158 -14.18 45.43 14.21
N LEU A 159 -14.48 46.19 15.26
CA LEU A 159 -15.61 47.12 15.29
C LEU A 159 -15.10 48.54 15.01
N LEU A 160 -15.64 49.19 13.98
CA LEU A 160 -15.47 50.62 13.74
C LEU A 160 -16.73 51.35 14.18
N VAL A 161 -16.60 52.26 15.14
CA VAL A 161 -17.73 52.98 15.74
C VAL A 161 -17.53 54.47 15.63
N GLY A 162 -18.48 55.19 15.00
CA GLY A 162 -18.52 56.64 14.98
C GLY A 162 -19.44 57.15 16.09
N CYS A 163 -18.91 57.89 17.06
CA CYS A 163 -19.68 58.36 18.21
C CYS A 163 -19.22 59.74 18.73
N LYS A 164 -20.00 60.31 19.65
CA LYS A 164 -19.56 61.46 20.47
C LYS A 164 -18.57 60.99 21.56
N PRO A 165 -17.86 61.89 22.26
CA PRO A 165 -17.03 61.52 23.41
C PRO A 165 -17.84 60.67 24.40
N LEU A 166 -17.29 59.50 24.76
CA LEU A 166 -17.92 58.55 25.67
C LEU A 166 -17.86 59.06 27.11
N SER A 167 -18.89 58.81 27.90
CA SER A 167 -18.85 59.00 29.34
C SER A 167 -18.08 57.85 30.02
N ASP A 168 -17.62 58.04 31.26
CA ASP A 168 -16.94 56.98 32.02
C ASP A 168 -17.82 55.71 32.16
N GLN A 169 -19.14 55.89 32.23
CA GLN A 169 -20.10 54.78 32.29
C GLN A 169 -20.20 54.03 30.94
N ASP A 170 -20.21 54.76 29.82
CA ASP A 170 -20.22 54.15 28.48
C ASP A 170 -18.93 53.35 28.23
N GLU A 171 -17.79 53.85 28.71
CA GLU A 171 -16.49 53.18 28.60
C GLU A 171 -16.47 51.85 29.38
N GLN A 172 -17.05 51.83 30.58
CA GLN A 172 -17.18 50.60 31.39
C GLN A 172 -18.11 49.56 30.75
N HIS A 173 -19.24 50.01 30.21
CA HIS A 173 -20.18 49.13 29.50
C HIS A 173 -19.54 48.54 28.23
N LEU A 174 -18.80 49.35 27.47
CA LEU A 174 -18.10 48.92 26.27
C LEU A 174 -17.02 47.87 26.57
N ASN A 175 -16.26 48.04 27.65
CA ASN A 175 -15.26 47.05 28.08
C ASN A 175 -15.89 45.68 28.43
N THR A 176 -17.08 45.68 29.02
CA THR A 176 -17.82 44.43 29.35
C THR A 176 -18.34 43.76 28.09
N LEU A 177 -18.87 44.55 27.16
CA LEU A 177 -19.35 44.08 25.86
C LEU A 177 -18.21 43.47 25.02
N GLU A 178 -17.03 44.11 24.98
CA GLU A 178 -15.86 43.63 24.24
C GLU A 178 -15.45 42.20 24.63
N LYS A 179 -15.48 41.88 25.94
CA LYS A 179 -15.16 40.54 26.44
C LYS A 179 -16.17 39.49 25.94
N HIS A 180 -17.46 39.77 26.08
CA HIS A 180 -18.52 38.84 25.65
C HIS A 180 -18.60 38.71 24.13
N ALA A 181 -18.33 39.80 23.40
CA ALA A 181 -18.22 39.81 21.95
C ALA A 181 -17.07 38.93 21.47
N ALA A 182 -15.90 38.98 22.13
CA ALA A 182 -14.77 38.11 21.80
C ALA A 182 -15.10 36.62 22.00
N VAL A 183 -15.76 36.27 23.12
CA VAL A 183 -16.22 34.89 23.39
C VAL A 183 -17.25 34.43 22.36
N ALA A 184 -18.25 35.26 22.02
CA ALA A 184 -19.24 34.95 21.01
C ALA A 184 -18.61 34.75 19.62
N CYS A 185 -17.66 35.61 19.24
CA CYS A 185 -16.90 35.47 17.99
C CYS A 185 -16.13 34.14 17.94
N ARG A 186 -15.41 33.77 19.01
CA ARG A 186 -14.65 32.52 19.09
C ARG A 186 -15.56 31.30 18.98
N ARG A 187 -16.69 31.31 19.69
CA ARG A 187 -17.69 30.23 19.66
C ARG A 187 -18.22 30.00 18.25
N VAL A 188 -18.65 31.07 17.57
CA VAL A 188 -19.20 31.00 16.20
C VAL A 188 -18.12 30.58 15.18
N TRP A 189 -16.89 31.10 15.31
CA TRP A 189 -15.78 30.73 14.44
C TRP A 189 -15.46 29.23 14.50
N THR A 190 -15.41 28.69 15.71
CA THR A 190 -15.09 27.28 15.95
C THR A 190 -16.18 26.37 15.38
N LEU A 191 -17.46 26.76 15.52
CA LEU A 191 -18.59 26.06 14.91
C LEU A 191 -18.53 26.04 13.37
N GLN A 192 -18.04 27.11 12.73
CA GLN A 192 -17.89 27.16 11.27
C GLN A 192 -16.73 26.29 10.77
N SER A 193 -15.59 26.30 11.47
CA SER A 193 -14.44 25.46 11.14
C SER A 193 -14.79 23.95 11.21
N ALA A 194 -15.71 23.57 12.10
CA ALA A 194 -16.20 22.19 12.22
C ALA A 194 -17.19 21.81 11.09
N ASN A 195 -18.06 22.72 10.65
CA ASN A 195 -19.07 22.45 9.63
C ASN A 195 -18.54 22.37 8.18
N GLN A 196 -17.27 22.71 7.92
CA GLN A 196 -16.68 22.53 6.58
C GLN A 196 -16.46 21.05 6.17
N LYS A 197 -16.78 20.07 7.03
CA LYS A 197 -16.74 18.63 6.70
C LYS A 197 -18.10 17.91 6.68
N SER A 198 -19.22 18.61 6.84
CA SER A 198 -20.57 18.01 6.69
C SER A 198 -21.51 18.95 5.94
N LEU A 199 -21.60 18.76 4.63
CA LEU A 199 -22.64 19.36 3.80
C LEU A 199 -23.81 18.36 3.70
N VAL A 200 -24.68 18.37 4.71
CA VAL A 200 -26.06 17.89 4.56
C VAL A 200 -27.00 19.07 4.77
N SER A 201 -27.86 19.27 3.78
CA SER A 201 -28.77 20.40 3.67
C SER A 201 -29.70 20.51 4.88
N LEU A 202 -29.66 21.65 5.57
CA LEU A 202 -30.74 22.09 6.43
C LEU A 202 -31.37 23.34 5.81
N SER A 203 -32.63 23.22 5.42
CA SER A 203 -33.48 24.29 4.91
C SER A 203 -33.64 25.42 5.94
N PRO A 204 -33.81 26.68 5.51
CA PRO A 204 -33.99 27.81 6.43
C PRO A 204 -35.36 27.69 7.12
N ILE A 205 -35.34 27.31 8.40
CA ILE A 205 -36.52 27.43 9.25
C ILE A 205 -36.75 28.92 9.50
N GLN A 206 -37.90 29.41 9.02
CA GLN A 206 -38.39 30.76 9.27
C GLN A 206 -38.42 31.02 10.78
N SER A 207 -37.82 32.12 11.18
CA SER A 207 -37.88 32.65 12.54
C SER A 207 -39.32 32.94 12.94
N HIS A 208 -39.96 32.00 13.62
CA HIS A 208 -41.12 32.30 14.48
C HIS A 208 -40.65 32.91 15.81
N ASN A 209 -39.95 34.06 15.72
CA ASN A 209 -39.76 34.99 16.83
C ASN A 209 -40.91 36.00 16.87
N ALA A 210 -42.13 35.50 16.79
CA ALA A 210 -43.34 36.32 16.83
C ALA A 210 -44.30 35.74 17.85
N LEU A 211 -43.91 35.74 19.13
CA LEU A 211 -44.84 35.71 20.25
C LEU A 211 -44.15 36.35 21.47
N LEU A 212 -44.84 37.36 22.03
CA LEU A 212 -44.56 38.11 23.26
C LEU A 212 -43.58 39.29 23.12
N ARG A 213 -44.12 40.44 22.69
CA ARG A 213 -43.69 41.73 23.26
C ARG A 213 -44.10 41.72 24.73
N PRO A 214 -43.20 41.83 25.72
CA PRO A 214 -43.60 42.20 27.06
C PRO A 214 -43.92 43.69 27.04
N GLU A 215 -45.13 44.05 27.48
CA GLU A 215 -45.38 45.37 28.06
C GLU A 215 -44.36 45.62 29.19
N PRO A 216 -44.05 46.89 29.54
CA PRO A 216 -43.06 47.20 30.57
C PRO A 216 -43.61 46.84 31.94
N THR A 217 -43.51 45.56 32.32
CA THR A 217 -43.70 45.07 33.68
C THR A 217 -42.33 44.91 34.32
N ASP A 218 -42.15 45.50 35.51
CA ASP A 218 -40.95 45.38 36.33
C ASP A 218 -40.44 43.92 36.37
N TYR A 219 -39.16 43.73 36.05
CA TYR A 219 -38.48 42.42 36.11
C TYR A 219 -38.65 41.79 37.49
N CYS A 220 -39.00 40.50 37.53
CA CYS A 220 -39.08 39.74 38.77
C CYS A 220 -37.69 39.60 39.41
N ASP A 221 -37.62 39.44 40.74
CA ASP A 221 -36.35 39.12 41.42
C ASP A 221 -35.68 37.85 40.87
N LEU A 222 -36.47 36.91 40.32
CA LEU A 222 -35.98 35.71 39.66
C LEU A 222 -35.22 36.04 38.35
N ASP A 223 -35.68 37.04 37.60
CA ASP A 223 -35.06 37.51 36.35
C ASP A 223 -33.72 38.21 36.62
N ARG A 224 -33.64 38.99 37.71
CA ARG A 224 -32.39 39.64 38.13
C ARG A 224 -31.34 38.61 38.54
N LYS A 225 -31.74 37.59 39.29
CA LYS A 225 -30.84 36.51 39.73
C LYS A 225 -30.38 35.63 38.57
N ILE A 226 -31.25 35.33 37.59
CA ILE A 226 -30.83 34.52 36.44
C ILE A 226 -29.88 35.30 35.52
N LEU A 227 -30.07 36.61 35.37
CA LEU A 227 -29.15 37.48 34.63
C LEU A 227 -27.78 37.54 35.29
N GLN A 228 -27.72 37.62 36.62
CA GLN A 228 -26.46 37.54 37.36
C GLN A 228 -25.76 36.20 37.10
N LEU A 229 -26.48 35.08 37.17
CA LEU A 229 -25.92 33.76 36.87
C LEU A 229 -25.37 33.72 35.43
N CYS A 230 -26.13 34.18 34.44
CA CYS A 230 -25.67 34.23 33.06
C CYS A 230 -24.39 35.07 32.88
N GLY A 231 -24.23 36.15 33.64
CA GLY A 231 -23.00 36.95 33.66
C GLY A 231 -21.80 36.24 34.30
N GLU A 232 -22.04 35.26 35.17
CA GLU A 232 -21.01 34.43 35.81
C GLU A 232 -20.65 33.18 34.99
N LEU A 233 -21.48 32.76 34.02
CA LEU A 233 -21.29 31.57 33.18
C LEU A 233 -20.35 31.83 31.98
N TYR A 234 -19.11 32.21 32.28
CA TYR A 234 -18.06 32.46 31.27
C TYR A 234 -16.94 31.40 31.27
N ASP A 235 -17.01 30.39 32.13
CA ASP A 235 -15.96 29.37 32.22
C ASP A 235 -15.90 28.51 30.95
N LEU A 236 -14.68 28.12 30.57
CA LEU A 236 -14.42 27.25 29.42
C LEU A 236 -14.65 25.77 29.75
N ASP A 237 -14.64 25.42 31.04
CA ASP A 237 -14.86 24.06 31.51
C ASP A 237 -16.33 23.81 31.84
N ALA A 238 -16.93 22.75 31.28
CA ALA A 238 -18.34 22.44 31.52
C ALA A 238 -18.60 22.08 32.98
N THR A 239 -17.61 21.52 33.69
CA THR A 239 -17.72 21.17 35.11
C THR A 239 -17.85 22.40 36.00
N ALA A 240 -17.04 23.43 35.74
CA ALA A 240 -17.15 24.73 36.42
C ALA A 240 -18.51 25.42 36.17
N LEU A 241 -19.01 25.37 34.92
CA LEU A 241 -20.35 25.89 34.59
C LEU A 241 -21.46 25.12 35.31
N GLN A 242 -21.38 23.78 35.33
CA GLN A 242 -22.32 22.93 36.06
C GLN A 242 -22.35 23.29 37.54
N LEU A 243 -21.19 23.51 38.17
CA LEU A 243 -21.08 23.87 39.58
C LEU A 243 -21.76 25.20 39.90
N LYS A 244 -21.59 26.23 39.05
CA LYS A 244 -22.28 27.53 39.20
C LYS A 244 -23.81 27.39 39.06
N VAL A 245 -24.27 26.62 38.09
CA VAL A 245 -25.70 26.34 37.89
C VAL A 245 -26.28 25.54 39.06
N ILE A 246 -25.60 24.49 39.52
CA ILE A 246 -26.02 23.66 40.65
C ILE A 246 -26.11 24.47 41.94
N ASN A 247 -25.12 25.29 42.24
CA ASN A 247 -25.12 26.18 43.41
C ASN A 247 -26.29 27.17 43.37
N TYR A 248 -26.57 27.75 42.20
CA TYR A 248 -27.73 28.62 42.02
C TYR A 248 -29.04 27.88 42.29
N LEU A 249 -29.19 26.66 41.77
CA LEU A 249 -30.39 25.84 41.95
C LEU A 249 -30.58 25.42 43.42
N GLN A 250 -29.50 25.06 44.13
CA GLN A 250 -29.55 24.77 45.57
C GLN A 250 -30.12 25.96 46.36
N GLN A 251 -29.67 27.17 46.04
CA GLN A 251 -30.15 28.39 46.68
C GLN A 251 -31.60 28.72 46.33
N GLN A 252 -32.01 28.62 45.06
CA GLN A 252 -33.37 28.99 44.65
C GLN A 252 -34.43 27.96 45.11
N THR A 253 -34.09 26.67 45.12
CA THR A 253 -35.03 25.61 45.55
C THR A 253 -34.98 25.31 47.05
N GLN A 254 -34.06 25.97 47.78
CA GLN A 254 -33.75 25.67 49.18
C GLN A 254 -33.48 24.17 49.41
N SER A 255 -32.74 23.55 48.51
CA SER A 255 -32.38 22.12 48.56
C SER A 255 -31.02 21.94 49.20
N GLN A 256 -30.82 20.85 49.94
CA GLN A 256 -29.53 20.52 50.54
C GLN A 256 -28.50 20.17 49.46
N CYS A 257 -28.90 19.45 48.42
CA CYS A 257 -28.05 19.06 47.30
C CYS A 257 -28.80 19.16 45.98
N CYS A 258 -28.10 19.55 44.91
CA CYS A 258 -28.60 19.42 43.55
C CYS A 258 -27.53 18.74 42.69
N CYS A 259 -27.93 18.03 41.64
CA CYS A 259 -27.01 17.52 40.63
C CYS A 259 -27.64 17.58 39.23
N LEU A 260 -26.79 17.47 38.22
CA LEU A 260 -27.20 17.33 36.83
C LEU A 260 -26.85 15.93 36.34
N LEU A 261 -27.85 15.23 35.81
CA LEU A 261 -27.68 13.95 35.12
C LEU A 261 -27.75 14.21 33.62
N LEU A 262 -26.61 14.19 32.94
CA LEU A 262 -26.51 14.43 31.49
C LEU A 262 -26.98 13.19 30.73
N VAL A 263 -27.81 13.38 29.70
CA VAL A 263 -28.28 12.28 28.84
C VAL A 263 -27.20 11.98 27.80
N SER A 264 -26.88 10.70 27.60
CA SER A 264 -25.97 10.24 26.55
C SER A 264 -26.52 10.52 25.14
N GLU A 265 -25.65 10.66 24.14
CA GLU A 265 -26.11 10.93 22.76
C GLU A 265 -26.93 9.79 22.16
N ASP A 266 -26.63 8.55 22.55
CA ASP A 266 -27.39 7.35 22.20
C ASP A 266 -28.67 7.17 23.04
N ASN A 267 -28.96 8.09 23.97
CA ASN A 267 -30.12 8.07 24.89
C ASN A 267 -30.23 6.77 25.72
N HIS A 268 -29.11 6.11 25.98
CA HIS A 268 -29.05 4.84 26.70
C HIS A 268 -28.43 4.94 28.09
N GLN A 269 -27.73 6.04 28.41
CA GLN A 269 -27.10 6.26 29.71
C GLN A 269 -27.30 7.68 30.24
N LEU A 270 -27.29 7.80 31.56
CA LEU A 270 -27.21 9.07 32.29
C LEU A 270 -25.82 9.16 32.92
N PHE A 271 -25.22 10.34 32.83
CA PHE A 271 -23.90 10.61 33.40
C PHE A 271 -23.95 11.75 34.42
N CYS A 272 -23.18 11.63 35.50
CA CYS A 272 -23.07 12.66 36.52
C CYS A 272 -21.61 12.89 36.90
N GLN A 273 -21.16 14.14 36.74
CA GLN A 273 -19.80 14.56 37.08
C GLN A 273 -19.75 15.52 38.28
N VAL A 274 -20.87 16.20 38.58
CA VAL A 274 -20.96 17.20 39.67
C VAL A 274 -22.17 16.92 40.55
N VAL A 275 -21.93 16.77 41.85
CA VAL A 275 -22.95 16.52 42.87
C VAL A 275 -22.79 17.57 43.97
N GLY A 276 -23.77 18.47 44.09
CA GLY A 276 -23.70 19.63 44.97
C GLY A 276 -22.52 20.53 44.64
N ASP A 277 -21.66 20.77 45.63
CA ASP A 277 -20.42 21.54 45.52
C ASP A 277 -19.19 20.68 45.17
N LYS A 278 -19.36 19.36 45.02
CA LYS A 278 -18.27 18.41 44.76
C LYS A 278 -18.23 18.01 43.28
N VAL A 279 -17.05 18.18 42.68
CA VAL A 279 -16.71 17.57 41.39
C VAL A 279 -16.17 16.16 41.66
N LEU A 280 -16.71 15.17 40.97
CA LEU A 280 -16.29 13.77 41.09
C LEU A 280 -15.02 13.51 40.28
N GLU A 281 -14.11 12.68 40.80
CA GLU A 281 -12.89 12.27 40.09
C GLU A 281 -13.22 11.35 38.90
N GLU A 282 -14.22 10.48 39.06
CA GLU A 282 -14.78 9.64 38.00
C GLU A 282 -16.26 9.97 37.78
N GLU A 283 -16.66 10.04 36.51
CA GLU A 283 -18.05 10.26 36.12
C GLU A 283 -18.89 9.01 36.42
N ILE A 284 -19.99 9.19 37.16
CA ILE A 284 -20.88 8.08 37.48
C ILE A 284 -21.87 7.92 36.32
N SER A 285 -22.00 6.70 35.80
CA SER A 285 -22.93 6.37 34.71
C SER A 285 -24.00 5.37 35.15
N PHE A 286 -25.24 5.57 34.66
CA PHE A 286 -26.37 4.68 34.93
C PHE A 286 -27.13 4.39 33.62
N PRO A 287 -27.59 3.15 33.38
CA PRO A 287 -28.35 2.81 32.18
C PRO A 287 -29.79 3.38 32.24
N LEU A 288 -30.23 4.05 31.16
CA LEU A 288 -31.60 4.58 30.98
C LEU A 288 -32.66 3.49 30.80
N MET A 289 -32.25 2.28 30.40
CA MET A 289 -33.14 1.19 29.94
C MET A 289 -33.90 0.46 31.06
N PHE A 290 -33.64 0.78 32.33
CA PHE A 290 -34.36 0.23 33.49
C PHE A 290 -34.60 1.34 34.51
N GLY A 291 -35.76 2.00 34.45
CA GLY A 291 -36.10 2.98 35.49
C GLY A 291 -37.24 3.94 35.14
N ARG A 292 -37.67 4.69 36.15
CA ARG A 292 -38.64 5.79 36.03
C ARG A 292 -38.00 7.06 35.46
N PHE A 293 -36.68 7.19 35.54
CA PHE A 293 -35.89 8.24 34.86
C PHE A 293 -35.95 8.14 33.32
N GLY A 294 -36.00 6.93 32.74
CA GLY A 294 -36.24 6.76 31.30
C GLY A 294 -37.58 7.34 30.85
N GLN A 295 -38.62 7.20 31.70
CA GLN A 295 -39.93 7.81 31.42
C GLN A 295 -39.90 9.34 31.53
N VAL A 296 -39.01 9.92 32.32
CA VAL A 296 -38.80 11.38 32.39
C VAL A 296 -38.25 11.90 31.06
N VAL A 297 -37.28 11.18 30.49
CA VAL A 297 -36.68 11.51 29.18
C VAL A 297 -37.73 11.37 28.06
N GLU A 298 -38.50 10.28 28.04
CA GLU A 298 -39.54 10.05 27.01
C GLU A 298 -40.74 11.00 27.14
N LYS A 299 -41.30 11.14 28.35
CA LYS A 299 -42.55 11.88 28.58
C LYS A 299 -42.34 13.38 28.82
N LYS A 300 -41.09 13.82 29.06
CA LYS A 300 -40.72 15.21 29.36
C LYS A 300 -41.51 15.81 30.51
N ARG A 301 -41.78 14.99 31.53
CA ARG A 301 -42.51 15.41 32.75
C ARG A 301 -41.60 15.28 33.95
N SER A 302 -41.67 16.27 34.83
CA SER A 302 -41.02 16.21 36.14
C SER A 302 -41.55 15.03 36.95
N ILE A 303 -40.69 14.47 37.79
CA ILE A 303 -41.05 13.42 38.74
C ILE A 303 -40.57 13.77 40.14
N THR A 304 -41.22 13.17 41.12
CA THR A 304 -40.89 13.34 42.54
C THR A 304 -40.45 12.02 43.16
N LEU A 305 -40.02 12.04 44.42
CA LEU A 305 -39.61 10.83 45.14
C LEU A 305 -40.66 9.70 45.13
N GLN A 306 -41.96 10.02 45.00
CA GLN A 306 -43.04 9.02 44.96
C GLN A 306 -43.07 8.21 43.66
N ASP A 307 -42.44 8.72 42.61
CA ASP A 307 -42.40 8.12 41.28
C ASP A 307 -41.15 7.26 41.07
N VAL A 308 -40.21 7.25 42.03
CA VAL A 308 -38.92 6.55 41.97
C VAL A 308 -38.97 5.24 42.75
N THR A 309 -38.32 4.20 42.24
CA THR A 309 -38.27 2.87 42.88
C THR A 309 -37.30 2.84 44.07
N GLU A 310 -37.47 1.88 44.99
CA GLU A 310 -36.56 1.72 46.15
C GLU A 310 -35.10 1.38 45.75
N GLU A 311 -34.88 0.81 44.57
CA GLU A 311 -33.55 0.50 44.05
C GLU A 311 -32.86 1.75 43.49
N GLU A 312 -33.56 2.55 42.70
CA GLU A 312 -33.10 3.87 42.24
C GLU A 312 -32.84 4.81 43.42
N CYS A 313 -33.70 4.79 44.45
CA CYS A 313 -33.51 5.59 45.66
C CYS A 313 -32.25 5.18 46.44
N ARG A 314 -31.94 3.87 46.50
CA ARG A 314 -30.67 3.38 47.08
C ARG A 314 -29.45 3.82 46.27
N GLN A 315 -29.52 3.76 44.94
CA GLN A 315 -28.44 4.24 44.07
C GLN A 315 -28.20 5.75 44.24
N LEU A 316 -29.26 6.56 44.27
CA LEU A 316 -29.16 8.01 44.50
C LEU A 316 -28.63 8.32 45.89
N SER A 317 -29.07 7.58 46.92
CA SER A 317 -28.56 7.75 48.29
C SER A 317 -27.07 7.38 48.40
N SER A 318 -26.62 6.37 47.64
CA SER A 318 -25.21 6.02 47.52
C SER A 318 -24.40 7.05 46.74
N MET A 319 -24.99 7.69 45.73
CA MET A 319 -24.33 8.75 44.94
C MET A 319 -24.17 10.04 45.75
N LEU A 320 -25.14 10.34 46.63
CA LEU A 320 -25.18 11.57 47.44
C LEU A 320 -24.49 11.44 48.81
N ASP A 321 -24.00 10.25 49.17
CA ASP A 321 -23.52 9.90 50.52
C ASP A 321 -24.52 10.30 51.64
N SER A 322 -25.83 10.27 51.36
CA SER A 322 -26.88 10.74 52.27
C SER A 322 -28.26 10.12 51.94
N GLU A 323 -29.14 9.98 52.93
CA GLU A 323 -30.51 9.50 52.68
C GLU A 323 -31.36 10.54 51.94
N VAL A 324 -32.04 10.09 50.88
CA VAL A 324 -32.93 10.92 50.07
C VAL A 324 -34.34 10.96 50.70
N SER A 325 -34.65 12.06 51.37
CA SER A 325 -35.95 12.35 52.01
C SER A 325 -36.95 13.06 51.09
N SER A 326 -36.46 13.79 50.08
CA SER A 326 -37.27 14.44 49.04
C SER A 326 -36.46 14.57 47.75
N LEU A 327 -37.14 14.47 46.61
CA LEU A 327 -36.55 14.57 45.27
C LEU A 327 -37.52 15.34 44.36
N LEU A 328 -36.96 16.28 43.60
CA LEU A 328 -37.57 16.87 42.41
C LEU A 328 -36.62 16.68 41.23
N CYS A 329 -37.06 15.96 40.21
CA CYS A 329 -36.31 15.74 38.98
C CYS A 329 -37.02 16.44 37.83
N VAL A 330 -36.36 17.40 37.18
CA VAL A 330 -36.93 18.20 36.09
C VAL A 330 -36.15 17.92 34.79
N PRO A 331 -36.82 17.52 33.70
CA PRO A 331 -36.16 17.33 32.41
C PRO A 331 -35.74 18.67 31.80
N VAL A 332 -34.46 18.78 31.45
CA VAL A 332 -33.89 19.91 30.71
C VAL A 332 -34.06 19.65 29.22
N VAL A 333 -35.05 20.29 28.62
CA VAL A 333 -35.32 20.17 27.17
C VAL A 333 -34.50 21.21 26.41
N SER A 334 -33.68 20.76 25.47
CA SER A 334 -32.96 21.65 24.56
C SER A 334 -33.94 22.39 23.68
N ARG A 335 -33.84 23.73 23.65
CA ARG A 335 -34.66 24.57 22.77
C ARG A 335 -34.33 24.42 21.29
N ALA A 336 -33.12 23.94 20.97
CA ALA A 336 -32.68 23.74 19.59
C ALA A 336 -33.16 22.39 19.02
N THR A 337 -33.04 21.31 19.80
CA THR A 337 -33.36 19.94 19.32
C THR A 337 -34.71 19.43 19.79
N GLY A 338 -35.31 20.08 20.80
CA GLY A 338 -36.54 19.62 21.45
C GLY A 338 -36.37 18.32 22.25
N GLN A 339 -35.15 17.79 22.39
CA GLN A 339 -34.82 16.56 23.12
C GLN A 339 -34.43 16.89 24.58
N VAL A 340 -34.56 15.93 25.49
CA VAL A 340 -34.06 16.07 26.87
C VAL A 340 -32.55 15.87 26.86
N VAL A 341 -31.79 16.89 27.23
CA VAL A 341 -30.31 16.86 27.24
C VAL A 341 -29.73 16.59 28.62
N ALA A 342 -30.49 16.88 29.68
CA ALA A 342 -30.11 16.60 31.05
C ALA A 342 -31.35 16.45 31.95
N LEU A 343 -31.18 15.87 33.13
CA LEU A 343 -32.15 15.85 34.21
C LEU A 343 -31.59 16.64 35.39
N ALA A 344 -32.25 17.73 35.75
CA ALA A 344 -31.89 18.55 36.90
C ALA A 344 -32.56 17.97 38.15
N CYS A 345 -31.77 17.47 39.08
CA CYS A 345 -32.26 16.82 40.29
C CYS A 345 -31.96 17.68 41.52
N ALA A 346 -32.99 17.96 42.31
CA ALA A 346 -32.90 18.67 43.59
C ALA A 346 -33.32 17.73 44.73
N PHE A 347 -32.48 17.62 45.76
CA PHE A 347 -32.62 16.65 46.85
C PHE A 347 -32.73 17.34 48.20
N ASN A 348 -33.49 16.71 49.11
CA ASN A 348 -33.57 17.08 50.53
C ASN A 348 -33.87 18.57 50.75
N LYS A 349 -35.11 18.98 50.52
CA LYS A 349 -35.54 20.36 50.77
C LYS A 349 -35.36 20.75 52.23
N GLN A 350 -34.75 21.91 52.47
CA GLN A 350 -34.48 22.43 53.80
C GLN A 350 -35.80 22.63 54.58
N GLY A 351 -35.83 22.17 55.83
CA GLY A 351 -37.04 22.19 56.66
C GLY A 351 -37.99 21.00 56.49
N GLY A 352 -37.61 19.98 55.71
CA GLY A 352 -38.35 18.70 55.61
C GLY A 352 -39.66 18.78 54.82
N GLN A 353 -39.83 19.81 53.99
CA GLN A 353 -41.02 20.02 53.16
C GLN A 353 -40.87 19.34 51.79
N ARG A 354 -41.98 19.15 51.07
CA ARG A 354 -41.92 18.71 49.65
C ARG A 354 -41.58 19.89 48.75
N HIS A 355 -40.90 19.62 47.63
CA HIS A 355 -40.72 20.61 46.56
C HIS A 355 -42.08 20.99 45.96
N THR A 356 -42.23 22.27 45.62
CA THR A 356 -43.48 22.87 45.11
C THR A 356 -43.40 23.12 43.60
N GLU A 357 -44.54 23.43 42.96
CA GLU A 357 -44.57 23.85 41.55
C GLU A 357 -43.71 25.11 41.29
N ALA A 358 -43.51 25.96 42.31
CA ALA A 358 -42.62 27.11 42.22
C ALA A 358 -41.14 26.70 42.12
N ASP A 359 -40.72 25.61 42.79
CA ASP A 359 -39.36 25.08 42.68
C ASP A 359 -39.13 24.48 41.29
N GLU A 360 -40.11 23.76 40.76
CA GLU A 360 -40.08 23.24 39.38
C GLU A 360 -39.97 24.39 38.37
N HIS A 361 -40.78 25.43 38.52
CA HIS A 361 -40.71 26.62 37.66
C HIS A 361 -39.36 27.31 37.75
N ALA A 362 -38.75 27.41 38.94
CA ALA A 362 -37.42 28.01 39.10
C ALA A 362 -36.33 27.22 38.36
N ILE A 363 -36.39 25.88 38.39
CA ILE A 363 -35.46 25.02 37.63
C ILE A 363 -35.69 25.18 36.12
N GLN A 364 -36.94 25.12 35.66
CA GLN A 364 -37.28 25.32 34.24
C GLN A 364 -36.83 26.70 33.74
N HIS A 365 -37.09 27.75 34.52
CA HIS A 365 -36.69 29.12 34.22
C HIS A 365 -35.16 29.27 34.16
N CYS A 366 -34.42 28.59 35.04
CA CYS A 366 -32.96 28.59 35.00
C CYS A 366 -32.47 28.02 33.66
N PHE A 367 -32.91 26.81 33.32
CA PHE A 367 -32.47 26.12 32.11
C PHE A 367 -33.02 26.72 30.82
N CYS A 368 -34.05 27.56 30.85
CA CYS A 368 -34.40 28.38 29.68
C CYS A 368 -33.18 29.15 29.18
N TYR A 369 -32.40 29.77 30.06
CA TYR A 369 -31.26 30.60 29.67
C TYR A 369 -29.92 29.85 29.71
N THR A 370 -29.71 28.99 30.71
CA THR A 370 -28.40 28.35 30.96
C THR A 370 -28.17 27.07 30.15
N SER A 371 -29.22 26.42 29.64
CA SER A 371 -29.08 25.14 28.93
C SER A 371 -28.23 25.25 27.66
N THR A 372 -28.37 26.34 26.89
CA THR A 372 -27.64 26.53 25.63
C THR A 372 -26.14 26.61 25.86
N VAL A 373 -25.70 27.43 26.83
CA VAL A 373 -24.27 27.58 27.13
C VAL A 373 -23.69 26.28 27.67
N LEU A 374 -24.37 25.63 28.62
CA LEU A 374 -23.92 24.38 29.23
C LEU A 374 -23.79 23.26 28.20
N THR A 375 -24.81 23.08 27.35
CA THR A 375 -24.80 22.06 26.29
C THR A 375 -23.71 22.34 25.26
N SER A 376 -23.51 23.60 24.87
CA SER A 376 -22.48 23.98 23.90
C SER A 376 -21.06 23.75 24.43
N THR A 377 -20.79 24.07 25.70
CA THR A 377 -19.48 23.87 26.32
C THR A 377 -19.19 22.38 26.51
N LEU A 378 -20.19 21.60 26.93
CA LEU A 378 -20.07 20.14 27.05
C LEU A 378 -19.79 19.48 25.68
N ALA A 379 -20.52 19.87 24.64
CA ALA A 379 -20.28 19.39 23.28
C ALA A 379 -18.87 19.75 22.79
N PHE A 380 -18.41 20.98 23.08
CA PHE A 380 -17.05 21.42 22.74
C PHE A 380 -15.97 20.57 23.41
N GLN A 381 -16.09 20.28 24.72
CA GLN A 381 -15.10 19.45 25.43
C GLN A 381 -15.06 18.01 24.90
N LYS A 382 -16.23 17.42 24.60
CA LYS A 382 -16.31 16.07 24.01
C LYS A 382 -15.66 16.02 22.62
N GLU A 383 -15.98 16.97 21.75
CA GLU A 383 -15.36 17.10 20.42
C GLU A 383 -13.84 17.33 20.51
N GLN A 384 -13.39 18.16 21.46
CA GLN A 384 -11.96 18.38 21.68
C GLN A 384 -11.26 17.09 22.11
N LYS A 385 -11.88 16.29 23.00
CA LYS A 385 -11.37 14.99 23.41
C LYS A 385 -11.27 14.01 22.23
N LEU A 386 -12.36 13.85 21.47
CA LEU A 386 -12.40 13.00 20.27
C LEU A 386 -11.36 13.42 19.21
N LYS A 387 -11.17 14.73 19.02
CA LYS A 387 -10.15 15.26 18.10
C LYS A 387 -8.74 14.85 18.50
N VAL A 388 -8.40 14.97 19.80
CA VAL A 388 -7.08 14.57 20.32
C VAL A 388 -6.86 13.06 20.13
N GLU A 389 -7.88 12.26 20.40
CA GLU A 389 -7.85 10.80 20.20
C GLU A 389 -7.67 10.42 18.71
N CYS A 390 -8.38 11.08 17.79
CA CYS A 390 -8.20 10.89 16.35
C CYS A 390 -6.80 11.32 15.87
N GLN A 391 -6.25 12.40 16.43
CA GLN A 391 -4.89 12.84 16.12
C GLN A 391 -3.84 11.84 16.60
N ALA A 392 -4.05 11.22 17.76
CA ALA A 392 -3.19 10.14 18.24
C ALA A 392 -3.18 8.95 17.26
N LEU A 393 -4.36 8.47 16.83
CA LEU A 393 -4.48 7.40 15.83
C LEU A 393 -3.79 7.75 14.50
N LEU A 394 -3.94 8.99 14.00
CA LEU A 394 -3.28 9.44 12.77
C LEU A 394 -1.76 9.52 12.90
N GLN A 395 -1.26 9.93 14.07
CA GLN A 395 0.17 9.98 14.33
C GLN A 395 0.78 8.58 14.35
N VAL A 396 0.09 7.64 14.99
CA VAL A 396 0.45 6.22 15.00
C VAL A 396 0.44 5.66 13.57
N ALA A 397 -0.63 5.88 12.80
CA ALA A 397 -0.72 5.43 11.41
C ALA A 397 0.44 5.97 10.55
N LYS A 398 0.82 7.24 10.76
CA LYS A 398 1.98 7.84 10.09
C LYS A 398 3.29 7.13 10.44
N ASN A 399 3.52 6.84 11.73
CA ASN A 399 4.73 6.14 12.19
C ASN A 399 4.80 4.73 11.60
N LEU A 400 3.69 4.00 11.55
CA LEU A 400 3.63 2.67 10.95
C LEU A 400 3.96 2.70 9.45
N PHE A 401 3.40 3.66 8.70
CA PHE A 401 3.61 3.76 7.25
C PHE A 401 5.01 4.24 6.83
N THR A 402 5.83 4.74 7.76
CA THR A 402 7.23 5.11 7.44
C THR A 402 8.20 3.94 7.49
N HIS A 403 7.83 2.82 8.11
CA HIS A 403 8.71 1.65 8.34
C HIS A 403 8.27 0.41 7.54
N LEU A 404 7.75 0.60 6.33
CA LEU A 404 7.23 -0.48 5.49
C LEU A 404 8.33 -1.38 4.90
N ASP A 405 9.59 -0.94 4.94
CA ASP A 405 10.76 -1.61 4.37
C ASP A 405 11.24 -2.80 5.21
N ASP A 406 11.10 -2.75 6.54
CA ASP A 406 11.49 -3.83 7.44
C ASP A 406 10.35 -4.24 8.40
N VAL A 407 9.83 -5.45 8.19
CA VAL A 407 8.77 -6.06 8.99
C VAL A 407 9.15 -6.11 10.48
N SER A 408 10.42 -6.33 10.82
CA SER A 408 10.85 -6.45 12.22
C SER A 408 10.76 -5.11 12.96
N VAL A 409 11.18 -4.02 12.30
CA VAL A 409 11.06 -2.65 12.83
C VAL A 409 9.60 -2.24 12.91
N LEU A 410 8.82 -2.56 11.87
CA LEU A 410 7.38 -2.29 11.86
C LEU A 410 6.66 -2.99 13.03
N LEU A 411 6.96 -4.25 13.30
CA LEU A 411 6.34 -4.99 14.41
C LEU A 411 6.71 -4.40 15.77
N GLN A 412 7.94 -3.91 15.94
CA GLN A 412 8.34 -3.20 17.16
C GLN A 412 7.54 -1.92 17.36
N GLU A 413 7.37 -1.12 16.31
CA GLU A 413 6.56 0.09 16.40
C GLU A 413 5.09 -0.22 16.67
N ILE A 414 4.54 -1.28 16.08
CA ILE A 414 3.17 -1.73 16.41
C ILE A 414 3.05 -2.06 17.90
N ILE A 415 4.02 -2.77 18.47
CA ILE A 415 4.01 -3.14 19.89
C ILE A 415 4.04 -1.88 20.78
N VAL A 416 4.96 -0.96 20.50
CA VAL A 416 5.13 0.28 21.28
C VAL A 416 3.88 1.15 21.19
N GLU A 417 3.36 1.36 19.98
CA GLU A 417 2.20 2.22 19.77
C GLU A 417 0.92 1.60 20.32
N ALA A 418 0.69 0.30 20.16
CA ALA A 418 -0.47 -0.38 20.74
C ALA A 418 -0.49 -0.27 22.27
N ARG A 419 0.69 -0.42 22.90
CA ARG A 419 0.85 -0.31 24.35
C ARG A 419 0.51 1.11 24.83
N ASN A 420 1.06 2.12 24.16
CA ASN A 420 0.83 3.52 24.52
C ASN A 420 -0.62 3.95 24.27
N LEU A 421 -1.23 3.47 23.19
CA LEU A 421 -2.61 3.81 22.80
C LEU A 421 -3.65 3.23 23.77
N SER A 422 -3.36 2.05 24.33
CA SER A 422 -4.26 1.31 25.23
C SER A 422 -3.86 1.36 26.71
N ASP A 423 -2.82 2.10 27.07
CA ASP A 423 -2.25 2.14 28.43
C ASP A 423 -2.00 0.74 29.03
N ALA A 424 -1.52 -0.20 28.21
CA ALA A 424 -1.18 -1.56 28.65
C ALA A 424 0.25 -1.63 29.23
N GLU A 425 0.54 -2.63 30.05
CA GLU A 425 1.92 -2.88 30.53
C GLU A 425 2.76 -3.56 29.44
N ILE A 426 2.17 -4.54 28.73
CA ILE A 426 2.86 -5.34 27.70
C ILE A 426 1.96 -5.47 26.48
N CYS A 427 2.57 -5.42 25.30
CA CYS A 427 1.93 -5.81 24.04
C CYS A 427 2.77 -6.91 23.38
N SER A 428 2.10 -7.89 22.79
CA SER A 428 2.75 -8.93 21.98
C SER A 428 2.01 -9.09 20.65
N VAL A 429 2.76 -9.34 19.57
CA VAL A 429 2.22 -9.50 18.22
C VAL A 429 2.72 -10.82 17.64
N PHE A 430 1.78 -11.61 17.12
CA PHE A 430 2.02 -12.90 16.50
C PHE A 430 1.58 -12.84 15.04
N LEU A 431 2.43 -13.32 14.13
CA LEU A 431 2.07 -13.45 12.71
C LEU A 431 1.66 -14.90 12.43
N LEU A 432 0.61 -15.07 11.62
CA LEU A 432 0.13 -16.38 11.23
C LEU A 432 0.95 -16.91 10.05
N ASP A 433 1.61 -18.06 10.24
CA ASP A 433 2.21 -18.82 9.15
C ASP A 433 1.18 -19.81 8.59
N GLN A 434 0.67 -19.50 7.40
CA GLN A 434 -0.36 -20.32 6.75
C GLN A 434 0.14 -21.71 6.32
N VAL A 435 1.46 -21.92 6.16
CA VAL A 435 2.00 -23.21 5.70
C VAL A 435 2.09 -24.21 6.86
N SER A 436 2.58 -23.74 8.01
CA SER A 436 2.74 -24.57 9.20
C SER A 436 1.50 -24.58 10.10
N HIS A 437 0.54 -23.67 9.89
CA HIS A 437 -0.61 -23.42 10.78
C HIS A 437 -0.17 -23.06 12.22
N GLU A 438 0.87 -22.24 12.33
CA GLU A 438 1.42 -21.77 13.60
C GLU A 438 1.42 -20.23 13.69
N LEU A 439 1.27 -19.72 14.90
CA LEU A 439 1.49 -18.32 15.25
C LEU A 439 2.96 -18.14 15.66
N VAL A 440 3.66 -17.25 14.95
CA VAL A 440 5.08 -16.98 15.13
C VAL A 440 5.26 -15.62 15.82
N ALA A 441 5.88 -15.61 16.99
CA ALA A 441 6.30 -14.39 17.66
C ALA A 441 7.69 -13.98 17.13
N LYS A 442 7.75 -12.86 16.42
CA LYS A 442 9.02 -12.33 15.87
C LYS A 442 9.73 -11.35 16.79
N VAL A 443 9.02 -10.73 17.73
CA VAL A 443 9.55 -9.66 18.59
C VAL A 443 8.92 -9.78 19.98
N PHE A 444 9.75 -9.84 21.02
CA PHE A 444 9.33 -9.70 22.42
C PHE A 444 9.78 -8.33 22.95
N ASP A 445 8.99 -7.76 23.87
CA ASP A 445 9.33 -6.53 24.59
C ASP A 445 10.55 -6.83 25.52
N GLY A 446 11.76 -6.74 24.96
CA GLY A 446 13.01 -7.20 25.59
C GLY A 446 14.25 -7.30 24.69
N GLY A 447 14.09 -7.18 23.36
CA GLY A 447 15.21 -7.13 22.40
C GLY A 447 14.87 -7.73 21.04
N VAL A 448 15.73 -7.48 20.04
CA VAL A 448 15.67 -8.17 18.74
C VAL A 448 16.15 -9.60 18.97
N VAL A 449 15.30 -10.58 18.65
CA VAL A 449 15.72 -11.98 18.58
C VAL A 449 16.73 -12.06 17.44
N SER A 450 18.01 -12.28 17.73
CA SER A 450 19.02 -12.52 16.69
C SER A 450 18.66 -13.80 15.93
N ASP A 451 19.05 -13.92 14.66
CA ASP A 451 18.79 -15.10 13.80
C ASP A 451 19.20 -16.46 14.43
N ASP A 452 20.00 -16.45 15.51
CA ASP A 452 20.45 -17.62 16.28
C ASP A 452 19.52 -18.03 17.45
N GLU A 453 18.53 -17.21 17.85
CA GLU A 453 17.56 -17.53 18.91
C GLU A 453 16.23 -18.02 18.31
N LYS A 454 15.77 -19.20 18.75
CA LYS A 454 14.60 -19.91 18.19
C LYS A 454 13.34 -19.02 18.21
N GLU A 455 12.77 -18.80 17.03
CA GLU A 455 11.41 -18.26 16.86
C GLU A 455 10.42 -18.98 17.81
N PHE A 456 9.68 -18.22 18.62
CA PHE A 456 8.65 -18.78 19.49
C PHE A 456 7.38 -19.06 18.68
N ARG A 457 7.00 -20.33 18.58
CA ARG A 457 5.89 -20.83 17.75
C ARG A 457 4.85 -21.51 18.62
N ILE A 458 3.58 -21.16 18.41
CA ILE A 458 2.44 -21.81 19.05
C ILE A 458 1.43 -22.26 17.99
N PRO A 459 0.74 -23.39 18.16
CA PRO A 459 -0.33 -23.80 17.24
C PRO A 459 -1.40 -22.71 17.12
N ALA A 460 -1.89 -22.47 15.89
CA ALA A 460 -2.84 -21.39 15.61
C ALA A 460 -4.22 -21.58 16.25
N ASP A 461 -4.52 -22.74 16.82
CA ASP A 461 -5.77 -23.07 17.51
C ASP A 461 -5.65 -23.07 19.05
N GLN A 462 -4.46 -22.80 19.59
CA GLN A 462 -4.17 -22.93 21.01
C GLN A 462 -4.16 -21.58 21.76
N GLY A 463 -4.75 -21.58 22.96
CA GLY A 463 -4.72 -20.44 23.88
C GLY A 463 -5.61 -19.27 23.45
N ILE A 464 -5.35 -18.10 24.03
CA ILE A 464 -6.11 -16.87 23.77
C ILE A 464 -5.83 -16.37 22.34
N ALA A 465 -4.55 -16.24 21.97
CA ALA A 465 -4.15 -15.80 20.64
C ALA A 465 -4.68 -16.74 19.54
N GLY A 466 -4.64 -18.06 19.74
CA GLY A 466 -5.18 -19.03 18.78
C GLY A 466 -6.70 -18.94 18.64
N HIS A 467 -7.43 -18.75 19.73
CA HIS A 467 -8.89 -18.55 19.66
C HIS A 467 -9.26 -17.29 18.85
N VAL A 468 -8.54 -16.19 19.05
CA VAL A 468 -8.74 -14.96 18.29
C VAL A 468 -8.32 -15.13 16.84
N ALA A 469 -7.22 -15.86 16.56
CA ALA A 469 -6.78 -16.19 15.20
C ALA A 469 -7.85 -16.97 14.42
N MET A 470 -8.45 -17.97 15.07
CA MET A 470 -9.46 -18.85 14.45
C MET A 470 -10.82 -18.20 14.27
N THR A 471 -11.25 -17.37 15.23
CA THR A 471 -12.58 -16.73 15.18
C THR A 471 -12.56 -15.41 14.41
N GLY A 472 -11.40 -14.73 14.37
CA GLY A 472 -11.28 -13.39 13.82
C GLY A 472 -12.08 -12.35 14.60
N GLN A 473 -12.37 -12.57 15.88
CA GLN A 473 -13.10 -11.66 16.77
C GLN A 473 -12.25 -11.23 17.96
N ILE A 474 -12.47 -10.01 18.45
CA ILE A 474 -11.79 -9.48 19.63
C ILE A 474 -12.22 -10.22 20.90
N LEU A 475 -11.31 -10.40 21.85
CA LEU A 475 -11.58 -11.03 23.14
C LEU A 475 -11.02 -10.18 24.28
N ASN A 476 -11.91 -9.65 25.12
CA ASN A 476 -11.57 -8.87 26.32
C ASN A 476 -11.81 -9.70 27.59
N ILE A 477 -10.75 -9.93 28.35
CA ILE A 477 -10.73 -10.76 29.55
C ILE A 477 -10.42 -9.89 30.77
N LYS A 478 -11.39 -9.77 31.68
CA LYS A 478 -11.28 -8.95 32.91
C LYS A 478 -10.42 -9.59 33.99
N ASP A 479 -10.44 -10.91 34.09
CA ASP A 479 -9.59 -11.70 35.00
C ASP A 479 -9.03 -12.91 34.26
N ALA A 480 -7.75 -12.83 33.90
CA ALA A 480 -7.07 -13.86 33.12
C ALA A 480 -7.08 -15.23 33.82
N TYR A 481 -6.94 -15.28 35.14
CA TYR A 481 -6.85 -16.54 35.89
C TYR A 481 -8.19 -17.28 35.95
N SER A 482 -9.30 -16.58 35.72
CA SER A 482 -10.64 -17.16 35.63
C SER A 482 -10.97 -17.74 34.25
N HIS A 483 -10.19 -17.38 33.22
CA HIS A 483 -10.51 -17.72 31.84
C HIS A 483 -9.96 -19.10 31.43
N PRO A 484 -10.76 -19.98 30.80
CA PRO A 484 -10.34 -21.36 30.50
C PRO A 484 -9.20 -21.47 29.48
N LEU A 485 -9.02 -20.45 28.64
CA LEU A 485 -7.97 -20.42 27.60
C LEU A 485 -6.63 -19.86 28.11
N PHE A 486 -6.56 -19.36 29.35
CA PHE A 486 -5.35 -18.76 29.90
C PHE A 486 -4.37 -19.83 30.40
N TYR A 487 -3.14 -19.81 29.90
CA TYR A 487 -2.09 -20.75 30.30
C TYR A 487 -1.19 -20.15 31.38
N ARG A 488 -1.29 -20.68 32.60
CA ARG A 488 -0.57 -20.16 33.77
C ARG A 488 0.93 -20.47 33.80
N GLY A 489 1.39 -21.46 33.03
CA GLY A 489 2.78 -21.93 33.11
C GLY A 489 3.81 -20.87 32.70
N VAL A 490 3.43 -19.88 31.88
CA VAL A 490 4.31 -18.76 31.52
C VAL A 490 4.48 -17.80 32.71
N ASP A 491 3.38 -17.38 33.35
CA ASP A 491 3.40 -16.57 34.59
C ASP A 491 4.21 -17.25 35.69
N ASP A 492 3.98 -18.56 35.92
CA ASP A 492 4.67 -19.34 36.96
C ASP A 492 6.20 -19.41 36.76
N SER A 493 6.65 -19.38 35.49
CA SER A 493 8.07 -19.44 35.14
C SER A 493 8.78 -18.08 35.12
N THR A 494 8.04 -17.01 34.81
CA THR A 494 8.57 -15.65 34.66
C THR A 494 8.41 -14.80 35.92
N GLY A 495 7.51 -15.18 36.82
CA GLY A 495 7.12 -14.38 37.98
C GLY A 495 6.22 -13.18 37.64
N PHE A 496 5.87 -13.01 36.36
CA PHE A 496 4.91 -12.00 35.91
C PHE A 496 3.49 -12.44 36.26
N ARG A 497 2.62 -11.49 36.66
CA ARG A 497 1.22 -11.79 36.98
C ARG A 497 0.29 -11.09 36.00
N THR A 498 -0.39 -11.89 35.20
CA THR A 498 -1.38 -11.42 34.23
C THR A 498 -2.74 -11.20 34.90
N ARG A 499 -3.21 -9.95 34.93
CA ARG A 499 -4.48 -9.52 35.55
C ARG A 499 -5.62 -9.51 34.54
N ASN A 500 -5.46 -8.80 33.43
CA ASN A 500 -6.47 -8.63 32.38
C ASN A 500 -5.80 -8.62 31.01
N ILE A 501 -6.53 -9.02 29.97
CA ILE A 501 -6.01 -9.23 28.62
C ILE A 501 -7.02 -8.69 27.60
N LEU A 502 -6.55 -7.94 26.61
CA LEU A 502 -7.30 -7.56 25.42
C LEU A 502 -6.58 -8.11 24.18
N CYS A 503 -7.19 -9.08 23.51
CA CYS A 503 -6.61 -9.72 22.34
C CYS A 503 -7.46 -9.46 21.10
N PHE A 504 -6.83 -8.99 20.02
CA PHE A 504 -7.52 -8.58 18.79
C PHE A 504 -6.82 -9.12 17.52
N PRO A 505 -7.60 -9.48 16.48
CA PRO A 505 -7.07 -10.02 15.25
C PRO A 505 -6.58 -8.91 14.34
N ILE A 506 -5.49 -9.16 13.61
CA ILE A 506 -4.97 -8.33 12.52
C ILE A 506 -5.37 -8.99 11.20
N LYS A 507 -6.08 -8.23 10.36
CA LYS A 507 -6.68 -8.75 9.11
C LYS A 507 -6.11 -8.03 7.88
N ASP A 508 -6.09 -8.73 6.75
CA ASP A 508 -5.78 -8.14 5.46
C ASP A 508 -7.01 -7.47 4.80
N GLU A 509 -6.84 -6.96 3.57
CA GLU A 509 -7.92 -6.35 2.78
C GLU A 509 -9.07 -7.33 2.46
N ASN A 510 -8.81 -8.64 2.50
CA ASN A 510 -9.79 -9.69 2.25
C ASN A 510 -10.50 -10.17 3.52
N ASN A 511 -10.27 -9.52 4.67
CA ASN A 511 -10.72 -9.95 6.00
C ASN A 511 -10.13 -11.29 6.48
N GLU A 512 -9.03 -11.76 5.89
CA GLU A 512 -8.30 -12.93 6.36
C GLU A 512 -7.37 -12.53 7.51
N VAL A 513 -7.29 -13.38 8.54
CA VAL A 513 -6.42 -13.12 9.70
C VAL A 513 -4.96 -13.40 9.29
N ILE A 514 -4.12 -12.37 9.35
CA ILE A 514 -2.68 -12.46 9.08
C ILE A 514 -1.84 -12.46 10.36
N GLY A 515 -2.45 -12.08 11.49
CA GLY A 515 -1.79 -12.05 12.78
C GLY A 515 -2.75 -11.72 13.92
N VAL A 516 -2.24 -11.72 15.13
CA VAL A 516 -2.99 -11.42 16.36
C VAL A 516 -2.12 -10.56 17.27
N ALA A 517 -2.72 -9.58 17.92
CA ALA A 517 -2.08 -8.76 18.94
C ALA A 517 -2.75 -8.98 20.29
N GLU A 518 -1.96 -9.00 21.36
CA GLU A 518 -2.41 -9.21 22.72
C GLU A 518 -1.83 -8.13 23.63
N LEU A 519 -2.72 -7.38 24.27
CA LEU A 519 -2.43 -6.35 25.27
C LEU A 519 -2.68 -6.91 26.66
N VAL A 520 -1.71 -6.76 27.54
CA VAL A 520 -1.72 -7.35 28.87
C VAL A 520 -1.60 -6.26 29.92
N ASN A 521 -2.47 -6.34 30.94
CA ASN A 521 -2.55 -5.46 32.11
C ASN A 521 -2.76 -3.98 31.79
N LYS A 522 -3.99 -3.50 31.93
CA LYS A 522 -4.30 -2.06 31.96
C LYS A 522 -3.60 -1.39 33.15
N THR A 523 -2.93 -0.27 32.89
CA THR A 523 -2.22 0.53 33.90
C THR A 523 -3.14 1.56 34.56
N ASN A 524 -3.97 2.25 33.78
CA ASN A 524 -4.89 3.30 34.24
C ASN A 524 -6.33 2.80 34.52
N GLY A 525 -6.47 1.56 35.01
CA GLY A 525 -7.80 1.01 35.30
C GLY A 525 -7.80 -0.46 35.69
N PRO A 526 -8.96 -0.97 36.15
CA PRO A 526 -9.09 -2.36 36.58
C PRO A 526 -9.05 -3.37 35.42
N TRP A 527 -9.51 -2.97 34.23
CA TRP A 527 -9.53 -3.76 32.99
C TRP A 527 -9.74 -2.84 31.77
N PHE A 528 -9.58 -3.39 30.57
CA PHE A 528 -9.88 -2.70 29.32
C PHE A 528 -11.39 -2.46 29.16
N ASN A 529 -11.76 -1.24 28.77
CA ASN A 529 -13.16 -0.83 28.57
C ASN A 529 -13.55 -0.95 27.08
N ARG A 530 -14.81 -0.63 26.73
CA ARG A 530 -15.27 -0.67 25.33
C ARG A 530 -14.55 0.32 24.42
N PHE A 531 -14.13 1.45 24.96
CA PHE A 531 -13.36 2.42 24.20
C PHE A 531 -11.99 1.85 23.81
N ASP A 532 -11.34 1.10 24.71
CA ASP A 532 -10.10 0.37 24.40
C ASP A 532 -10.32 -0.69 23.28
N GLU A 533 -11.47 -1.37 23.28
CA GLU A 533 -11.84 -2.32 22.21
C GLU A 533 -12.02 -1.65 20.84
N ASP A 534 -12.74 -0.51 20.80
CA ASP A 534 -12.95 0.26 19.58
C ASP A 534 -11.63 0.83 19.04
N LEU A 535 -10.77 1.31 19.94
CA LEU A 535 -9.45 1.85 19.63
C LEU A 535 -8.50 0.77 19.10
N ALA A 536 -8.47 -0.41 19.73
CA ALA A 536 -7.73 -1.57 19.26
C ALA A 536 -8.21 -2.04 17.87
N THR A 537 -9.52 -2.01 17.63
CA THR A 537 -10.10 -2.35 16.33
C THR A 537 -9.67 -1.37 15.25
N ALA A 538 -9.74 -0.06 15.52
CA ALA A 538 -9.29 0.97 14.59
C ALA A 538 -7.78 0.85 14.30
N PHE A 539 -6.97 0.62 15.33
CA PHE A 539 -5.53 0.43 15.21
C PHE A 539 -5.16 -0.86 14.43
N SER A 540 -5.93 -1.94 14.61
CA SER A 540 -5.75 -3.20 13.89
C SER A 540 -5.83 -3.04 12.36
N ILE A 541 -6.69 -2.15 11.87
CA ILE A 541 -6.81 -1.86 10.43
C ILE A 541 -5.50 -1.31 9.88
N TYR A 542 -4.86 -0.36 10.58
CA TYR A 542 -3.58 0.20 10.15
C TYR A 542 -2.44 -0.82 10.25
N CYS A 543 -2.46 -1.69 11.26
CA CYS A 543 -1.52 -2.79 11.39
C CYS A 543 -1.63 -3.77 10.22
N GLY A 544 -2.87 -4.16 9.87
CA GLY A 544 -3.16 -5.08 8.78
C GLY A 544 -2.59 -4.60 7.45
N ILE A 545 -2.89 -3.34 7.09
CA ILE A 545 -2.38 -2.72 5.85
C ILE A 545 -0.86 -2.65 5.85
N SER A 546 -0.26 -2.20 6.96
CA SER A 546 1.19 -2.00 7.05
C SER A 546 1.95 -3.32 6.97
N ILE A 547 1.51 -4.33 7.72
CA ILE A 547 2.13 -5.67 7.75
C ILE A 547 1.98 -6.35 6.39
N ALA A 548 0.80 -6.33 5.78
CA ALA A 548 0.57 -6.95 4.48
C ALA A 548 1.47 -6.32 3.40
N HIS A 549 1.58 -4.99 3.37
CA HIS A 549 2.43 -4.30 2.40
C HIS A 549 3.91 -4.54 2.65
N SER A 550 4.36 -4.53 3.92
CA SER A 550 5.77 -4.78 4.25
C SER A 550 6.19 -6.21 3.92
N LEU A 551 5.35 -7.22 4.20
CA LEU A 551 5.59 -8.61 3.80
C LEU A 551 5.65 -8.77 2.27
N LEU A 552 4.77 -8.08 1.53
CA LEU A 552 4.79 -8.09 0.07
C LEU A 552 6.07 -7.45 -0.48
N TYR A 553 6.47 -6.30 0.05
CA TYR A 553 7.69 -5.59 -0.34
C TYR A 553 8.93 -6.46 -0.11
N LYS A 554 9.03 -7.09 1.07
CA LYS A 554 10.12 -8.02 1.39
C LYS A 554 10.21 -9.18 0.39
N LYS A 555 9.09 -9.82 0.05
CA LYS A 555 9.05 -10.91 -0.95
C LYS A 555 9.55 -10.47 -2.32
N VAL A 556 9.15 -9.28 -2.77
CA VAL A 556 9.60 -8.70 -4.05
C VAL A 556 11.10 -8.43 -3.99
N HIS A 557 11.59 -7.78 -2.95
CA HIS A 557 13.01 -7.44 -2.80
C HIS A 557 13.90 -8.69 -2.73
N GLU A 558 13.50 -9.72 -1.98
CA GLU A 558 14.21 -11.01 -1.93
C GLU A 558 14.22 -11.74 -3.28
N ALA A 559 13.11 -11.71 -4.04
CA ALA A 559 13.08 -12.28 -5.39
C ALA A 559 14.02 -11.52 -6.34
N GLN A 560 14.02 -10.19 -6.25
CA GLN A 560 14.86 -9.32 -7.08
C GLN A 560 16.34 -9.47 -6.75
N PHE A 561 16.69 -9.54 -5.47
CA PHE A 561 18.05 -9.78 -5.00
C PHE A 561 18.57 -11.17 -5.42
N ARG A 562 17.76 -12.23 -5.27
CA ARG A 562 18.10 -13.57 -5.76
C ARG A 562 18.31 -13.60 -7.27
N SER A 563 17.43 -12.93 -8.03
CA SER A 563 17.56 -12.83 -9.48
C SER A 563 18.82 -12.06 -9.90
N HIS A 564 19.15 -10.97 -9.21
CA HIS A 564 20.34 -10.18 -9.49
C HIS A 564 21.62 -10.97 -9.18
N LEU A 565 21.69 -11.60 -8.01
CA LEU A 565 22.83 -12.42 -7.60
C LEU A 565 23.03 -13.63 -8.53
N ALA A 566 21.94 -14.29 -8.93
CA ALA A 566 22.01 -15.39 -9.91
C ALA A 566 22.55 -14.90 -11.26
N ASN A 567 22.06 -13.75 -11.76
CA ASN A 567 22.59 -13.15 -12.99
C ASN A 567 24.07 -12.77 -12.87
N GLU A 568 24.49 -12.15 -11.76
CA GLU A 568 25.89 -11.78 -11.55
C GLU A 568 26.81 -13.01 -11.47
N MET A 569 26.40 -14.05 -10.74
CA MET A 569 27.17 -15.30 -10.61
C MET A 569 27.27 -16.06 -11.93
N MET A 570 26.24 -16.03 -12.77
CA MET A 570 26.23 -16.69 -14.08
C MET A 570 27.08 -15.96 -15.13
N MET A 571 27.26 -14.64 -14.99
CA MET A 571 27.83 -13.78 -16.05
C MET A 571 29.33 -13.49 -15.94
N TYR A 572 30.03 -13.88 -14.86
CA TYR A 572 31.45 -13.55 -14.69
C TYR A 572 32.35 -14.05 -15.85
N HIS A 573 31.93 -15.10 -16.56
CA HIS A 573 32.65 -15.67 -17.71
C HIS A 573 32.06 -15.32 -19.09
N MET A 574 30.93 -14.61 -19.17
CA MET A 574 30.21 -14.34 -20.43
C MET A 574 30.39 -12.90 -20.95
N LYS A 575 31.16 -12.04 -20.27
CA LYS A 575 31.24 -10.61 -20.63
C LYS A 575 31.71 -10.38 -22.07
N VAL A 576 30.87 -9.68 -22.83
CA VAL A 576 31.19 -9.16 -24.17
C VAL A 576 31.63 -7.70 -24.02
N SER A 577 32.83 -7.39 -24.50
CA SER A 577 33.35 -6.02 -24.50
C SER A 577 32.82 -5.22 -25.69
N GLU A 578 32.76 -3.90 -25.56
CA GLU A 578 32.39 -3.02 -26.69
C GLU A 578 33.35 -3.14 -27.87
N GLN A 579 34.61 -3.50 -27.63
CA GLN A 579 35.62 -3.73 -28.68
C GLN A 579 35.27 -4.94 -29.54
N GLU A 580 34.84 -6.04 -28.93
CA GLU A 580 34.42 -7.25 -29.67
C GLU A 580 33.17 -6.97 -30.53
N VAL A 581 32.22 -6.18 -30.01
CA VAL A 581 31.05 -5.75 -30.79
C VAL A 581 31.46 -4.86 -31.97
N ALA A 582 32.38 -3.91 -31.75
CA ALA A 582 32.87 -3.04 -32.80
C ALA A 582 33.64 -3.79 -33.89
N GLN A 583 34.47 -4.78 -33.51
CA GLN A 583 35.21 -5.63 -34.45
C GLN A 583 34.26 -6.45 -35.33
N LEU A 584 33.22 -7.05 -34.74
CA LEU A 584 32.23 -7.80 -35.51
C LEU A 584 31.47 -6.92 -36.53
N LEU A 585 31.27 -5.64 -36.21
CA LEU A 585 30.53 -4.69 -37.05
C LEU A 585 31.42 -3.85 -37.97
N GLU A 586 32.74 -4.02 -37.94
CA GLU A 586 33.70 -3.16 -38.66
C GLU A 586 33.55 -3.28 -40.19
N THR A 587 33.32 -4.49 -40.70
CA THR A 587 33.17 -4.78 -42.13
C THR A 587 31.76 -4.50 -42.66
N GLY A 588 30.80 -4.20 -41.79
CA GLY A 588 29.38 -4.11 -42.13
C GLY A 588 28.72 -5.48 -42.28
N LEU A 589 27.40 -5.50 -42.52
CA LEU A 589 26.66 -6.74 -42.72
C LEU A 589 26.90 -7.29 -44.12
N GLU A 590 27.45 -8.50 -44.19
CA GLU A 590 27.64 -9.23 -45.45
C GLU A 590 26.32 -9.88 -45.88
N PRO A 591 25.86 -9.70 -47.13
CA PRO A 591 24.73 -10.45 -47.67
C PRO A 591 24.99 -11.96 -47.61
N VAL A 592 23.93 -12.74 -47.41
CA VAL A 592 24.04 -14.21 -47.28
C VAL A 592 24.71 -14.86 -48.50
N ASP A 593 24.48 -14.32 -49.70
CA ASP A 593 25.05 -14.82 -50.95
C ASP A 593 26.58 -14.62 -51.03
N GLU A 594 27.13 -13.65 -50.29
CA GLU A 594 28.57 -13.37 -50.23
C GLU A 594 29.30 -14.30 -49.24
N ILE A 595 28.59 -14.87 -48.27
CA ILE A 595 29.15 -15.86 -47.32
C ILE A 595 29.49 -17.16 -48.06
N HIS A 596 28.51 -17.72 -48.78
CA HIS A 596 28.70 -18.89 -49.63
C HIS A 596 27.56 -19.01 -50.65
N PRO A 597 27.81 -19.37 -51.92
CA PRO A 597 26.77 -19.44 -52.95
C PRO A 597 25.62 -20.40 -52.63
N LEU A 598 25.92 -21.49 -51.92
CA LEU A 598 24.95 -22.51 -51.52
C LEU A 598 24.40 -22.30 -50.10
N PHE A 599 24.68 -21.17 -49.43
CA PHE A 599 24.35 -21.00 -48.01
C PHE A 599 22.86 -21.20 -47.70
N ALA A 600 21.97 -20.87 -48.64
CA ALA A 600 20.53 -21.02 -48.51
C ALA A 600 19.97 -22.37 -49.02
N GLU A 601 20.83 -23.32 -49.44
CA GLU A 601 20.42 -24.65 -49.89
C GLU A 601 20.45 -25.69 -48.76
N PHE A 602 19.54 -26.68 -48.79
CA PHE A 602 19.47 -27.74 -47.78
C PHE A 602 20.72 -28.62 -47.69
N THR A 603 21.50 -28.66 -48.78
CA THR A 603 22.75 -29.40 -48.92
C THR A 603 23.92 -28.76 -48.18
N TYR A 604 23.83 -27.47 -47.84
CA TYR A 604 24.90 -26.76 -47.17
C TYR A 604 25.19 -27.32 -45.79
N THR A 605 26.47 -27.36 -45.44
CA THR A 605 26.96 -27.84 -44.15
C THR A 605 27.34 -26.66 -43.27
N PRO A 606 26.47 -26.18 -42.36
CA PRO A 606 26.77 -25.00 -41.54
C PRO A 606 28.06 -25.15 -40.72
N ARG A 607 28.41 -26.37 -40.31
CA ARG A 607 29.66 -26.69 -39.59
C ARG A 607 30.95 -26.47 -40.40
N SER A 608 30.88 -26.22 -41.71
CA SER A 608 32.07 -25.88 -42.52
C SER A 608 32.46 -24.41 -42.42
N LEU A 609 31.57 -23.55 -41.90
CA LEU A 609 31.88 -22.14 -41.70
C LEU A 609 32.83 -21.98 -40.50
N PRO A 610 33.92 -21.19 -40.59
CA PRO A 610 34.80 -20.92 -39.47
C PRO A 610 34.06 -20.33 -38.27
N ASP A 611 34.45 -20.73 -37.06
CA ASP A 611 33.74 -20.37 -35.83
C ASP A 611 33.68 -18.85 -35.58
N ASP A 612 34.71 -18.11 -36.02
CA ASP A 612 34.78 -16.65 -35.94
C ASP A 612 33.77 -15.95 -36.89
N ASN A 613 33.38 -16.60 -37.98
CA ASN A 613 32.46 -16.06 -38.98
C ASN A 613 30.99 -16.40 -38.67
N THR A 614 30.75 -17.36 -37.77
CA THR A 614 29.38 -17.76 -37.39
C THR A 614 28.52 -16.62 -36.82
N PRO A 615 29.02 -15.66 -36.00
CA PRO A 615 28.20 -14.53 -35.55
C PRO A 615 27.78 -13.62 -36.70
N MET A 616 28.65 -13.41 -37.69
CA MET A 616 28.30 -12.68 -38.91
C MET A 616 27.20 -13.43 -39.68
N GLY A 617 27.33 -14.75 -39.83
CA GLY A 617 26.29 -15.59 -40.44
C GLY A 617 24.92 -15.44 -39.77
N ILE A 618 24.85 -15.35 -38.44
CA ILE A 618 23.60 -15.05 -37.72
C ILE A 618 23.07 -13.67 -38.10
N LEU A 619 23.90 -12.63 -38.04
CA LEU A 619 23.50 -11.25 -38.35
C LEU A 619 22.97 -11.14 -39.79
N SER A 620 23.63 -11.79 -40.76
CA SER A 620 23.21 -11.84 -42.16
C SER A 620 21.86 -12.56 -42.34
N MET A 621 21.62 -13.65 -41.61
CA MET A 621 20.33 -14.33 -41.61
C MET A 621 19.21 -13.45 -41.02
N PHE A 622 19.50 -12.67 -39.98
CA PHE A 622 18.56 -11.70 -39.40
C PHE A 622 18.17 -10.60 -40.41
N GLU A 623 19.14 -10.11 -41.18
CA GLU A 623 18.92 -9.09 -42.20
C GLU A 623 18.15 -9.65 -43.40
N ASP A 624 18.53 -10.83 -43.92
CA ASP A 624 17.85 -11.45 -45.07
C ASP A 624 16.41 -11.89 -44.76
N MET A 625 16.11 -12.29 -43.52
CA MET A 625 14.73 -12.51 -43.06
C MET A 625 13.96 -11.20 -42.81
N GLY A 626 14.63 -10.04 -42.85
CA GLY A 626 14.03 -8.72 -42.67
C GLY A 626 13.65 -8.38 -41.22
N PHE A 627 14.16 -9.12 -40.23
CA PHE A 627 13.80 -8.92 -38.82
C PHE A 627 14.35 -7.61 -38.25
N ILE A 628 15.57 -7.22 -38.64
CA ILE A 628 16.22 -5.99 -38.15
C ILE A 628 15.34 -4.77 -38.45
N ASN A 629 14.94 -4.62 -39.71
CA ASN A 629 14.11 -3.50 -40.17
C ASN A 629 12.66 -3.59 -39.66
N THR A 630 12.06 -4.78 -39.67
CA THR A 630 10.65 -4.98 -39.24
C THR A 630 10.44 -4.66 -37.77
N TYR A 631 11.37 -5.11 -36.92
CA TYR A 631 11.29 -4.96 -35.46
C TYR A 631 12.13 -3.81 -34.90
N LYS A 632 12.82 -3.06 -35.78
CA LYS A 632 13.69 -1.92 -35.42
C LYS A 632 14.75 -2.32 -34.38
N ILE A 633 15.38 -3.47 -34.61
CA ILE A 633 16.41 -4.01 -33.72
C ILE A 633 17.68 -3.16 -33.90
N ASP A 634 18.24 -2.67 -32.80
CA ASP A 634 19.52 -1.97 -32.82
C ASP A 634 20.66 -2.95 -33.14
N LEU A 635 21.49 -2.63 -34.13
CA LEU A 635 22.50 -3.55 -34.63
C LEU A 635 23.60 -3.85 -33.59
N HIS A 636 23.99 -2.87 -32.79
CA HIS A 636 24.93 -3.09 -31.68
C HIS A 636 24.34 -4.01 -30.61
N THR A 637 23.06 -3.85 -30.30
CA THR A 637 22.32 -4.70 -29.36
C THR A 637 22.21 -6.13 -29.88
N LEU A 638 21.93 -6.32 -31.18
CA LEU A 638 21.87 -7.63 -31.82
C LEU A 638 23.24 -8.33 -31.86
N ALA A 639 24.30 -7.61 -32.24
CA ALA A 639 25.66 -8.13 -32.25
C ALA A 639 26.11 -8.54 -30.85
N ARG A 640 25.85 -7.69 -29.83
CA ARG A 640 26.15 -8.01 -28.43
C ARG A 640 25.36 -9.23 -27.95
N PHE A 641 24.07 -9.30 -28.26
CA PHE A 641 23.24 -10.48 -27.96
C PHE A 641 23.82 -11.76 -28.59
N CYS A 642 24.15 -11.74 -29.88
CA CYS A 642 24.70 -12.89 -30.58
C CYS A 642 26.03 -13.37 -29.96
N LEU A 643 26.94 -12.43 -29.67
CA LEU A 643 28.21 -12.75 -29.02
C LEU A 643 28.02 -13.29 -27.60
N MET A 644 27.05 -12.75 -26.86
CA MET A 644 26.72 -13.20 -25.50
C MET A 644 26.14 -14.62 -25.51
N VAL A 645 25.25 -14.92 -26.46
CA VAL A 645 24.72 -16.27 -26.67
C VAL A 645 25.85 -17.23 -27.02
N LYS A 646 26.72 -16.89 -28.00
CA LYS A 646 27.89 -17.70 -28.36
C LYS A 646 28.78 -18.01 -27.15
N LYS A 647 29.14 -16.99 -26.35
CA LYS A 647 29.94 -17.18 -25.12
C LYS A 647 29.21 -17.94 -24.01
N GLY A 648 27.87 -18.01 -24.06
CA GLY A 648 27.04 -18.76 -23.12
C GLY A 648 27.00 -20.26 -23.39
N TYR A 649 27.43 -20.71 -24.57
CA TYR A 649 27.62 -22.13 -24.85
C TYR A 649 28.93 -22.63 -24.23
N ARG A 650 28.88 -23.87 -23.74
CA ARG A 650 30.06 -24.60 -23.27
C ARG A 650 30.70 -25.37 -24.42
N ASP A 651 31.75 -26.12 -24.10
CA ASP A 651 32.52 -26.93 -25.06
C ASP A 651 32.35 -28.46 -24.83
N PRO A 652 31.12 -29.01 -24.74
CA PRO A 652 30.95 -30.45 -24.86
C PRO A 652 31.13 -30.89 -26.33
N PRO A 653 31.37 -32.19 -26.61
CA PRO A 653 31.66 -32.67 -27.96
C PRO A 653 30.59 -32.32 -29.01
N TYR A 654 29.30 -32.37 -28.66
CA TYR A 654 28.20 -32.10 -29.60
C TYR A 654 27.41 -30.83 -29.26
N HIS A 655 26.88 -30.70 -28.04
CA HIS A 655 25.96 -29.61 -27.65
C HIS A 655 26.72 -28.29 -27.32
N ASN A 656 27.42 -27.76 -28.33
CA ASN A 656 28.21 -26.53 -28.28
C ASN A 656 27.62 -25.45 -29.22
N TRP A 657 28.27 -24.28 -29.30
CA TRP A 657 27.81 -23.18 -30.16
C TRP A 657 27.66 -23.59 -31.63
N THR A 658 28.54 -24.45 -32.16
CA THR A 658 28.47 -24.90 -33.56
C THR A 658 27.19 -25.69 -33.84
N HIS A 659 26.71 -26.48 -32.86
CA HIS A 659 25.39 -27.12 -32.93
C HIS A 659 24.27 -26.08 -33.01
N ALA A 660 24.22 -25.14 -32.05
CA ALA A 660 23.20 -24.10 -32.02
C ALA A 660 23.17 -23.23 -33.29
N PHE A 661 24.35 -22.89 -33.84
CA PHE A 661 24.47 -22.21 -35.12
C PHE A 661 23.90 -23.06 -36.26
N SER A 662 24.19 -24.36 -36.31
CA SER A 662 23.69 -25.29 -37.33
C SER A 662 22.16 -25.44 -37.27
N VAL A 663 21.60 -25.54 -36.07
CA VAL A 663 20.15 -25.59 -35.81
C VAL A 663 19.48 -24.28 -36.25
N SER A 664 20.08 -23.13 -35.92
CA SER A 664 19.58 -21.81 -36.34
C SER A 664 19.65 -21.63 -37.85
N HIS A 665 20.75 -22.06 -38.47
CA HIS A 665 20.90 -22.08 -39.93
C HIS A 665 19.84 -22.95 -40.60
N PHE A 666 19.55 -24.13 -40.04
CA PHE A 666 18.48 -24.96 -40.58
C PHE A 666 17.10 -24.32 -40.45
N CYS A 667 16.82 -23.61 -39.36
CA CYS A 667 15.60 -22.81 -39.24
C CYS A 667 15.50 -21.76 -40.36
N TYR A 668 16.60 -21.07 -40.68
CA TYR A 668 16.68 -20.15 -41.80
C TYR A 668 16.44 -20.86 -43.15
N LEU A 669 17.00 -22.05 -43.36
CA LEU A 669 16.75 -22.85 -44.56
C LEU A 669 15.27 -23.23 -44.69
N LEU A 670 14.62 -23.66 -43.61
CA LEU A 670 13.19 -23.95 -43.61
C LEU A 670 12.37 -22.70 -43.96
N TYR A 671 12.72 -21.54 -43.40
CA TYR A 671 12.08 -20.26 -43.72
C TYR A 671 12.15 -19.94 -45.22
N LYS A 672 13.35 -19.99 -45.81
CA LYS A 672 13.59 -19.63 -47.23
C LYS A 672 12.97 -20.63 -48.19
N ASN A 673 13.23 -21.93 -47.98
CA ASN A 673 12.89 -22.97 -48.94
C ASN A 673 11.43 -23.44 -48.83
N LEU A 674 10.82 -23.40 -47.62
CA LEU A 674 9.44 -23.83 -47.41
C LEU A 674 8.44 -22.68 -47.36
N GLY A 675 8.91 -21.42 -47.38
CA GLY A 675 8.05 -20.24 -47.34
C GLY A 675 7.22 -20.15 -46.07
N LEU A 676 7.87 -20.29 -44.90
CA LEU A 676 7.19 -20.37 -43.59
C LEU A 676 6.30 -19.15 -43.27
N ALA A 677 6.56 -17.99 -43.88
CA ALA A 677 5.72 -16.79 -43.76
C ALA A 677 4.26 -16.99 -44.21
N ASN A 678 3.98 -18.04 -44.99
CA ASN A 678 2.62 -18.41 -45.39
C ASN A 678 1.85 -19.20 -44.30
N TYR A 679 2.57 -19.75 -43.31
CA TYR A 679 2.03 -20.68 -42.32
C TYR A 679 2.02 -20.09 -40.91
N LEU A 680 3.03 -19.27 -40.58
CA LEU A 680 3.25 -18.69 -39.25
C LEU A 680 3.29 -17.17 -39.30
N GLU A 681 3.03 -16.51 -38.17
CA GLU A 681 3.21 -15.07 -38.05
C GLU A 681 4.71 -14.71 -37.96
N ASN A 682 5.10 -13.51 -38.41
CA ASN A 682 6.49 -13.05 -38.34
C ASN A 682 7.08 -13.11 -36.93
N ILE A 683 6.27 -12.85 -35.89
CA ILE A 683 6.72 -12.90 -34.49
C ILE A 683 7.00 -14.35 -34.05
N GLU A 684 6.27 -15.32 -34.60
CA GLU A 684 6.43 -16.75 -34.31
C GLU A 684 7.69 -17.30 -34.99
N ILE A 685 7.96 -16.89 -36.24
CA ILE A 685 9.20 -17.24 -36.95
C ILE A 685 10.41 -16.59 -36.26
N PHE A 686 10.28 -15.34 -35.83
CA PHE A 686 11.33 -14.66 -35.09
C PHE A 686 11.61 -15.35 -33.75
N ALA A 687 10.57 -15.72 -32.99
CA ALA A 687 10.70 -16.49 -31.76
C ALA A 687 11.36 -17.85 -31.99
N LEU A 688 10.98 -18.57 -33.06
CA LEU A 688 11.58 -19.84 -33.45
C LEU A 688 13.08 -19.70 -33.72
N PHE A 689 13.48 -18.69 -34.48
CA PHE A 689 14.88 -18.47 -34.83
C PHE A 689 15.73 -18.14 -33.59
N VAL A 690 15.25 -17.23 -32.72
CA VAL A 690 15.96 -16.92 -31.46
C VAL A 690 16.00 -18.12 -30.52
N SER A 691 14.94 -18.93 -30.50
CA SER A 691 14.92 -20.18 -29.71
C SER A 691 15.95 -21.18 -30.21
N CYS A 692 16.09 -21.36 -31.54
CA CYS A 692 17.13 -22.21 -32.12
C CYS A 692 18.54 -21.79 -31.67
N MET A 693 18.80 -20.49 -31.58
CA MET A 693 20.09 -19.97 -31.12
C MET A 693 20.35 -20.25 -29.64
N CYS A 694 19.31 -20.39 -28.82
CA CYS A 694 19.40 -20.40 -27.36
C CYS A 694 19.06 -21.75 -26.71
N HIS A 695 18.54 -22.72 -27.46
CA HIS A 695 17.89 -23.90 -26.89
C HIS A 695 18.79 -24.82 -26.06
N ASP A 696 20.11 -24.74 -26.23
CA ASP A 696 21.13 -25.55 -25.54
C ASP A 696 22.14 -24.70 -24.74
N LEU A 697 21.78 -23.47 -24.37
CA LEU A 697 22.66 -22.57 -23.62
C LEU A 697 23.12 -23.18 -22.29
N ASP A 698 24.41 -23.08 -21.97
CA ASP A 698 25.01 -23.70 -20.77
C ASP A 698 24.88 -25.24 -20.69
N HIS A 699 24.64 -25.94 -21.81
CA HIS A 699 24.56 -27.41 -21.82
C HIS A 699 25.87 -28.06 -21.33
N ARG A 700 25.75 -29.05 -20.45
CA ARG A 700 26.89 -29.64 -19.70
C ARG A 700 27.36 -30.98 -20.22
N GLY A 701 26.80 -31.43 -21.34
CA GLY A 701 27.05 -32.76 -21.90
C GLY A 701 26.37 -33.89 -21.13
N THR A 702 25.27 -33.59 -20.43
CA THR A 702 24.52 -34.57 -19.63
C THR A 702 23.02 -34.36 -19.79
N ASN A 703 22.25 -35.44 -19.81
CA ASN A 703 20.80 -35.39 -20.04
C ASN A 703 19.96 -35.17 -18.76
N ASN A 704 18.65 -34.94 -18.95
CA ASN A 704 17.67 -34.75 -17.88
C ASN A 704 17.65 -35.89 -16.83
N SER A 705 17.78 -37.15 -17.28
CA SER A 705 17.79 -38.31 -16.37
C SER A 705 18.99 -38.29 -15.44
N PHE A 706 20.17 -37.92 -15.95
CA PHE A 706 21.38 -37.78 -15.15
C PHE A 706 21.25 -36.68 -14.10
N GLN A 707 20.70 -35.53 -14.47
CA GLN A 707 20.52 -34.39 -13.54
C GLN A 707 19.64 -34.79 -12.34
N VAL A 708 18.53 -35.49 -12.59
CA VAL A 708 17.63 -35.96 -11.52
C VAL A 708 18.30 -37.06 -10.68
N ALA A 709 18.94 -38.05 -11.32
CA ALA A 709 19.59 -39.16 -10.61
C ALA A 709 20.78 -38.71 -9.75
N SER A 710 21.50 -37.68 -10.18
CA SER A 710 22.64 -37.09 -9.45
C SER A 710 22.24 -36.09 -8.37
N GLN A 711 20.95 -35.77 -8.23
CA GLN A 711 20.44 -34.72 -7.33
C GLN A 711 21.14 -33.38 -7.52
N SER A 712 21.37 -33.00 -8.78
CA SER A 712 22.08 -31.77 -9.09
C SER A 712 21.31 -30.52 -8.62
N VAL A 713 22.00 -29.39 -8.48
CA VAL A 713 21.37 -28.10 -8.15
C VAL A 713 20.30 -27.72 -9.17
N LEU A 714 20.51 -28.04 -10.46
CA LEU A 714 19.51 -27.82 -11.52
C LEU A 714 18.26 -28.67 -11.31
N ALA A 715 18.43 -29.94 -10.92
CA ALA A 715 17.30 -30.80 -10.57
C ALA A 715 16.55 -30.27 -9.34
N ALA A 716 17.24 -29.79 -8.30
CA ALA A 716 16.58 -29.18 -7.14
C ALA A 716 15.77 -27.93 -7.52
N LEU A 717 16.21 -27.17 -8.53
CA LEU A 717 15.57 -25.93 -8.96
C LEU A 717 14.36 -26.15 -9.89
N TYR A 718 14.40 -27.17 -10.77
CA TYR A 718 13.41 -27.35 -11.85
C TYR A 718 12.68 -28.70 -11.87
N SER A 719 13.05 -29.67 -11.02
CA SER A 719 12.50 -31.05 -11.09
C SER A 719 10.99 -31.15 -10.91
N SER A 720 10.35 -30.24 -10.17
CA SER A 720 8.90 -30.23 -9.95
C SER A 720 8.08 -30.04 -11.23
N GLU A 721 8.67 -29.44 -12.27
CA GLU A 721 7.98 -29.06 -13.50
C GLU A 721 8.41 -29.88 -14.74
N GLY A 722 9.35 -30.83 -14.61
CA GLY A 722 9.92 -31.62 -15.72
C GLY A 722 10.81 -30.83 -16.69
N SER A 723 11.47 -31.50 -17.65
CA SER A 723 12.34 -30.89 -18.68
C SER A 723 13.37 -29.91 -18.07
N VAL A 724 14.18 -30.44 -17.14
CA VAL A 724 15.06 -29.67 -16.25
C VAL A 724 16.07 -28.82 -17.03
N MET A 725 16.71 -29.42 -18.04
CA MET A 725 17.73 -28.76 -18.86
C MET A 725 17.08 -27.72 -19.78
N GLU A 726 15.96 -28.02 -20.41
CA GLU A 726 15.28 -27.10 -21.33
C GLU A 726 14.77 -25.84 -20.60
N ARG A 727 14.28 -25.99 -19.36
CA ARG A 727 13.96 -24.84 -18.48
C ARG A 727 15.19 -24.02 -18.14
N HIS A 728 16.32 -24.68 -17.87
CA HIS A 728 17.60 -24.01 -17.63
C HIS A 728 18.03 -23.22 -18.87
N HIS A 729 17.99 -23.80 -20.07
CA HIS A 729 18.34 -23.13 -21.32
C HIS A 729 17.48 -21.87 -21.57
N PHE A 730 16.17 -21.97 -21.33
CA PHE A 730 15.29 -20.80 -21.39
C PHE A 730 15.67 -19.75 -20.34
N ALA A 731 15.93 -20.14 -19.09
CA ALA A 731 16.35 -19.21 -18.04
C ALA A 731 17.66 -18.50 -18.40
N GLN A 732 18.64 -19.20 -18.99
CA GLN A 732 19.88 -18.61 -19.51
C GLN A 732 19.60 -17.58 -20.60
N ALA A 733 18.71 -17.88 -21.55
CA ALA A 733 18.32 -16.94 -22.59
C ALA A 733 17.69 -15.65 -22.01
N ILE A 734 16.82 -15.79 -20.99
CA ILE A 734 16.23 -14.66 -20.28
C ILE A 734 17.29 -13.84 -19.52
N ALA A 735 18.27 -14.48 -18.89
CA ALA A 735 19.36 -13.80 -18.22
C ALA A 735 20.19 -12.93 -19.20
N ILE A 736 20.47 -13.47 -20.40
CA ILE A 736 21.13 -12.72 -21.48
C ILE A 736 20.27 -11.53 -21.92
N LEU A 737 18.97 -11.72 -22.16
CA LEU A 737 18.07 -10.63 -22.56
C LEU A 737 17.94 -9.54 -21.50
N ASN A 738 18.00 -9.89 -20.22
CA ASN A 738 17.97 -8.93 -19.11
C ASN A 738 19.32 -8.21 -18.89
N THR A 739 20.38 -8.61 -19.60
CA THR A 739 21.66 -7.93 -19.57
C THR A 739 21.58 -6.61 -20.34
N HIS A 740 22.22 -5.57 -19.79
CA HIS A 740 22.28 -4.26 -20.42
C HIS A 740 22.81 -4.34 -21.86
N GLY A 741 22.06 -3.75 -22.80
CA GLY A 741 22.44 -3.71 -24.21
C GLY A 741 22.35 -5.05 -24.95
N CYS A 742 21.68 -6.06 -24.40
CA CYS A 742 21.46 -7.37 -25.05
C CYS A 742 19.98 -7.63 -25.39
N ASN A 743 19.05 -6.80 -24.92
CA ASN A 743 17.63 -6.99 -25.16
C ASN A 743 17.22 -6.61 -26.59
N ILE A 744 17.22 -7.59 -27.50
CA ILE A 744 16.80 -7.40 -28.90
C ILE A 744 15.28 -7.16 -29.07
N PHE A 745 14.50 -7.27 -27.99
CA PHE A 745 13.05 -7.05 -27.98
C PHE A 745 12.65 -5.71 -27.34
N ASP A 746 13.61 -4.83 -27.04
CA ASP A 746 13.40 -3.58 -26.31
C ASP A 746 12.34 -2.65 -26.94
N LYS A 747 12.14 -2.74 -28.27
CA LYS A 747 11.15 -1.93 -29.01
C LYS A 747 9.75 -2.55 -29.07
N PHE A 748 9.53 -3.71 -28.46
CA PHE A 748 8.23 -4.39 -28.47
C PHE A 748 7.22 -3.70 -27.57
N SER A 749 5.93 -3.82 -27.92
CA SER A 749 4.86 -3.50 -26.97
C SER A 749 4.90 -4.48 -25.81
N ARG A 750 4.37 -4.12 -24.64
CA ARG A 750 4.29 -5.05 -23.49
C ARG A 750 3.59 -6.37 -23.84
N LYS A 751 2.60 -6.33 -24.74
CA LYS A 751 1.87 -7.53 -25.19
C LYS A 751 2.75 -8.42 -26.08
N ASP A 752 3.47 -7.82 -27.03
CA ASP A 752 4.34 -8.56 -27.94
C ASP A 752 5.57 -9.09 -27.21
N TYR A 753 6.11 -8.35 -26.25
CA TYR A 753 7.22 -8.80 -25.40
C TYR A 753 6.80 -10.03 -24.60
N GLN A 754 5.65 -10.00 -23.93
CA GLN A 754 5.13 -11.16 -23.20
C GLN A 754 4.90 -12.36 -24.13
N ARG A 755 4.26 -12.13 -25.29
CA ARG A 755 4.03 -13.17 -26.29
C ARG A 755 5.34 -13.77 -26.81
N MET A 756 6.36 -12.95 -27.05
CA MET A 756 7.68 -13.40 -27.49
C MET A 756 8.32 -14.32 -26.45
N LEU A 757 8.27 -13.95 -25.17
CA LEU A 757 8.82 -14.79 -24.09
C LEU A 757 8.05 -16.10 -23.93
N ASP A 758 6.72 -16.07 -24.04
CA ASP A 758 5.90 -17.28 -23.99
C ASP A 758 6.20 -18.21 -25.18
N LEU A 759 6.33 -17.66 -26.39
CA LEU A 759 6.75 -18.43 -27.57
C LEU A 759 8.14 -19.04 -27.40
N MET A 760 9.12 -18.26 -26.95
CA MET A 760 10.48 -18.77 -26.71
C MET A 760 10.50 -19.88 -25.67
N ARG A 761 9.77 -19.72 -24.56
CA ARG A 761 9.64 -20.74 -23.53
C ARG A 761 9.09 -22.03 -24.14
N ASP A 762 7.95 -21.95 -24.82
CA ASP A 762 7.25 -23.12 -25.32
C ASP A 762 8.06 -23.84 -26.42
N ILE A 763 8.78 -23.08 -27.27
CA ILE A 763 9.64 -23.62 -28.34
C ILE A 763 10.89 -24.30 -27.75
N ILE A 764 11.58 -23.66 -26.80
CA ILE A 764 12.77 -24.27 -26.15
C ILE A 764 12.35 -25.51 -25.35
N LEU A 765 11.23 -25.50 -24.63
CA LEU A 765 10.75 -26.70 -23.95
C LEU A 765 10.37 -27.84 -24.91
N ALA A 766 10.03 -27.51 -26.16
CA ALA A 766 9.68 -28.50 -27.17
C ALA A 766 10.89 -29.25 -27.76
N THR A 767 12.13 -28.85 -27.45
CA THR A 767 13.33 -29.61 -27.83
C THR A 767 13.50 -30.89 -27.01
N ASP A 768 12.85 -30.99 -25.84
CA ASP A 768 12.79 -32.24 -25.09
C ASP A 768 12.10 -33.33 -25.94
N LEU A 769 12.85 -34.34 -26.34
CA LEU A 769 12.33 -35.43 -27.17
C LEU A 769 11.19 -36.20 -26.47
N ALA A 770 11.16 -36.24 -25.14
CA ALA A 770 10.03 -36.82 -24.40
C ALA A 770 8.76 -35.98 -24.56
N HIS A 771 8.87 -34.65 -24.67
CA HIS A 771 7.75 -33.79 -25.03
C HIS A 771 7.29 -34.04 -26.47
N HIS A 772 8.22 -34.11 -27.43
CA HIS A 772 7.90 -34.42 -28.82
C HIS A 772 7.08 -35.72 -28.96
N LEU A 773 7.52 -36.80 -28.31
CA LEU A 773 6.82 -38.09 -28.35
C LEU A 773 5.40 -38.03 -27.75
N ARG A 774 5.15 -37.16 -26.77
CA ARG A 774 3.80 -36.95 -26.21
C ARG A 774 2.86 -36.26 -27.21
N ILE A 775 3.37 -35.28 -27.96
CA ILE A 775 2.56 -34.49 -28.91
C ILE A 775 2.51 -35.10 -30.32
N PHE A 776 3.33 -36.11 -30.61
CA PHE A 776 3.39 -36.75 -31.93
C PHE A 776 2.02 -37.22 -32.48
N PRO A 777 1.13 -37.85 -31.68
CA PRO A 777 -0.21 -38.20 -32.17
C PRO A 777 -1.04 -36.99 -32.61
N ASP A 778 -0.85 -35.84 -31.95
CA ASP A 778 -1.55 -34.59 -32.29
C ASP A 778 -1.02 -33.98 -33.58
N LEU A 779 0.30 -34.07 -33.77
CA LEU A 779 0.95 -33.69 -35.02
C LEU A 779 0.45 -34.53 -36.20
N GLN A 780 0.31 -35.85 -36.02
CA GLN A 780 -0.24 -36.73 -37.06
C GLN A 780 -1.70 -36.37 -37.37
N ARG A 781 -2.53 -36.16 -36.35
CA ARG A 781 -3.93 -35.71 -36.55
C ARG A 781 -4.01 -34.38 -37.30
N MET A 782 -3.09 -33.45 -37.02
CA MET A 782 -3.00 -32.17 -37.73
C MET A 782 -2.62 -32.37 -39.20
N ALA A 783 -1.67 -33.27 -39.51
CA ALA A 783 -1.30 -33.59 -40.87
C ALA A 783 -2.44 -34.26 -41.64
N ASP A 784 -3.09 -35.26 -41.04
CA ASP A 784 -4.20 -36.00 -41.65
C ASP A 784 -5.42 -35.11 -41.93
N ALA A 785 -5.74 -34.18 -41.01
CA ALA A 785 -6.88 -33.26 -41.13
C ALA A 785 -6.56 -32.01 -41.98
N GLY A 786 -5.29 -31.74 -42.24
CA GLY A 786 -4.79 -30.53 -42.90
C GLY A 786 -4.48 -29.39 -41.93
N TYR A 787 -3.39 -28.67 -42.23
CA TYR A 787 -2.95 -27.52 -41.46
C TYR A 787 -3.89 -26.30 -41.64
N ASN A 788 -4.14 -25.57 -40.54
CA ASN A 788 -4.98 -24.38 -40.54
C ASN A 788 -4.22 -23.20 -39.91
N PRO A 789 -3.79 -22.19 -40.68
CA PRO A 789 -3.03 -21.04 -40.17
C PRO A 789 -3.79 -20.17 -39.16
N ARG A 790 -5.13 -20.27 -39.10
CA ARG A 790 -5.95 -19.51 -38.14
C ARG A 790 -6.10 -20.20 -36.79
N ASN A 791 -5.70 -21.48 -36.69
CA ASN A 791 -5.82 -22.25 -35.46
C ASN A 791 -4.52 -22.12 -34.64
N GLN A 792 -4.61 -21.49 -33.47
CA GLN A 792 -3.46 -21.29 -32.58
C GLN A 792 -2.78 -22.61 -32.19
N THR A 793 -3.56 -23.68 -31.97
CA THR A 793 -3.01 -25.00 -31.63
C THR A 793 -2.22 -25.59 -32.79
N HIS A 794 -2.69 -25.44 -34.03
CA HIS A 794 -1.95 -25.94 -35.20
C HIS A 794 -0.63 -25.17 -35.36
N ARG A 795 -0.62 -23.85 -35.14
CA ARG A 795 0.61 -23.04 -35.17
C ARG A 795 1.62 -23.48 -34.11
N SER A 796 1.16 -23.67 -32.87
CA SER A 796 2.00 -24.15 -31.76
C SER A 796 2.59 -25.54 -32.04
N LEU A 797 1.76 -26.46 -32.53
CA LEU A 797 2.20 -27.80 -32.94
C LEU A 797 3.22 -27.74 -34.09
N LEU A 798 2.98 -26.91 -35.11
CA LEU A 798 3.92 -26.71 -36.21
C LEU A 798 5.25 -26.12 -35.72
N LEU A 799 5.23 -25.15 -34.81
CA LEU A 799 6.45 -24.60 -34.20
C LEU A 799 7.26 -25.68 -33.45
N CYS A 800 6.59 -26.53 -32.68
CA CYS A 800 7.25 -27.65 -31.99
C CYS A 800 7.91 -28.61 -33.00
N LEU A 801 7.19 -28.98 -34.05
CA LEU A 801 7.71 -29.86 -35.10
C LEU A 801 8.91 -29.24 -35.84
N LEU A 802 8.83 -27.95 -36.17
CA LEU A 802 9.92 -27.22 -36.81
C LEU A 802 11.15 -27.18 -35.91
N MET A 803 10.98 -26.88 -34.62
CA MET A 803 12.09 -26.87 -33.66
C MET A 803 12.76 -28.24 -33.55
N THR A 804 12.00 -29.33 -33.36
CA THR A 804 12.58 -30.69 -33.34
C THR A 804 13.24 -31.05 -34.68
N SER A 805 12.69 -30.58 -35.80
CA SER A 805 13.29 -30.79 -37.13
C SER A 805 14.61 -30.03 -37.31
N CYS A 806 14.75 -28.84 -36.73
CA CYS A 806 15.99 -28.07 -36.71
C CYS A 806 17.04 -28.73 -35.83
N ASP A 807 16.66 -29.15 -34.63
CA ASP A 807 17.56 -29.79 -33.67
C ASP A 807 18.18 -31.08 -34.24
N LEU A 808 17.38 -31.89 -34.94
CA LEU A 808 17.84 -33.13 -35.56
C LEU A 808 18.36 -32.96 -37.01
N SER A 809 18.55 -31.73 -37.48
CA SER A 809 18.83 -31.42 -38.90
C SER A 809 20.13 -32.02 -39.44
N ASP A 810 21.05 -32.41 -38.58
CA ASP A 810 22.29 -33.11 -38.95
C ASP A 810 22.02 -34.47 -39.62
N GLN A 811 20.85 -35.06 -39.39
CA GLN A 811 20.41 -36.31 -40.05
C GLN A 811 20.09 -36.10 -41.54
N THR A 812 19.80 -34.87 -41.96
CA THR A 812 19.48 -34.52 -43.34
C THR A 812 20.71 -34.11 -44.15
N LYS A 813 21.91 -34.16 -43.57
CA LYS A 813 23.14 -33.77 -44.27
C LYS A 813 23.75 -34.96 -45.03
N GLY A 814 24.75 -34.69 -45.86
CA GLY A 814 25.46 -35.74 -46.58
C GLY A 814 26.10 -36.77 -45.63
N TRP A 815 26.25 -38.01 -46.10
CA TRP A 815 26.76 -39.14 -45.30
C TRP A 815 28.04 -38.84 -44.52
N LYS A 816 29.02 -38.19 -45.15
CA LYS A 816 30.28 -37.79 -44.52
C LYS A 816 30.05 -36.94 -43.26
N THR A 817 29.13 -35.99 -43.35
CA THR A 817 28.78 -35.05 -42.28
C THR A 817 28.01 -35.76 -41.18
N THR A 818 26.91 -36.44 -41.51
CA THR A 818 26.07 -37.16 -40.54
C THR A 818 26.89 -38.18 -39.73
N ARG A 819 27.83 -38.87 -40.37
CA ARG A 819 28.71 -39.83 -39.70
C ARG A 819 29.66 -39.16 -38.71
N LYS A 820 30.32 -38.05 -39.09
CA LYS A 820 31.20 -37.30 -38.18
C LYS A 820 30.42 -36.75 -36.99
N ILE A 821 29.16 -36.37 -37.21
CA ILE A 821 28.30 -35.86 -36.15
C ILE A 821 27.88 -36.97 -35.20
N ALA A 822 27.54 -38.15 -35.71
CA ALA A 822 27.27 -39.32 -34.86
C ALA A 822 28.46 -39.63 -33.93
N GLU A 823 29.70 -39.53 -34.43
CA GLU A 823 30.91 -39.69 -33.61
C GLU A 823 30.96 -38.70 -32.44
N LEU A 824 30.65 -37.41 -32.69
CA LEU A 824 30.61 -36.38 -31.64
C LEU A 824 29.51 -36.67 -30.60
N ILE A 825 28.32 -37.07 -31.05
CA ILE A 825 27.19 -37.42 -30.16
C ILE A 825 27.58 -38.59 -29.25
N TYR A 826 28.12 -39.68 -29.81
CA TYR A 826 28.51 -40.83 -28.99
C TYR A 826 29.70 -40.54 -28.09
N LYS A 827 30.66 -39.71 -28.51
CA LYS A 827 31.74 -39.26 -27.65
C LYS A 827 31.20 -38.55 -26.40
N GLU A 828 30.15 -37.75 -26.57
CA GLU A 828 29.47 -37.09 -25.46
C GLU A 828 28.70 -38.10 -24.57
N PHE A 829 27.90 -38.99 -25.16
CA PHE A 829 27.18 -40.03 -24.43
C PHE A 829 28.10 -40.93 -23.62
N PHE A 830 29.25 -41.31 -24.18
CA PHE A 830 30.25 -42.10 -23.48
C PHE A 830 30.92 -41.34 -22.35
N SER A 831 31.12 -40.03 -22.50
CA SER A 831 31.63 -39.19 -21.43
C SER A 831 30.64 -39.13 -20.26
N GLN A 832 29.34 -39.01 -20.52
CA GLN A 832 28.31 -39.13 -19.49
C GLN A 832 28.30 -40.53 -18.86
N GLY A 833 28.33 -41.60 -19.67
CA GLY A 833 28.29 -42.97 -19.16
C GLY A 833 29.48 -43.32 -18.25
N ASP A 834 30.66 -42.78 -18.53
CA ASP A 834 31.83 -42.93 -17.66
C ASP A 834 31.66 -42.20 -16.32
N LEU A 835 31.02 -41.02 -16.32
CA LEU A 835 30.66 -40.30 -15.09
C LEU A 835 29.65 -41.11 -14.27
N GLU A 836 28.63 -41.69 -14.90
CA GLU A 836 27.66 -42.57 -14.23
C GLU A 836 28.36 -43.78 -13.60
N LYS A 837 29.28 -44.43 -14.32
CA LYS A 837 30.10 -45.53 -13.79
C LYS A 837 30.94 -45.08 -12.59
N ALA A 838 31.58 -43.92 -12.66
CA ALA A 838 32.40 -43.37 -11.58
C ALA A 838 31.57 -43.07 -10.31
N MET A 839 30.29 -42.71 -10.47
CA MET A 839 29.34 -42.53 -9.39
C MET A 839 28.76 -43.85 -8.83
N GLY A 840 29.16 -45.00 -9.38
CA GLY A 840 28.67 -46.32 -8.98
C GLY A 840 27.37 -46.75 -9.65
N ASN A 841 26.88 -45.99 -10.64
CA ASN A 841 25.69 -46.33 -11.42
C ASN A 841 26.05 -47.19 -12.63
N ARG A 842 25.07 -47.91 -13.17
CA ARG A 842 25.23 -48.67 -14.42
C ARG A 842 24.61 -47.86 -15.57
N PRO A 843 25.40 -47.34 -16.52
CA PRO A 843 24.86 -46.59 -17.63
C PRO A 843 24.05 -47.48 -18.57
N SER A 844 23.16 -46.85 -19.34
CA SER A 844 22.45 -47.51 -20.43
C SER A 844 23.41 -47.99 -21.51
N GLU A 845 23.00 -48.98 -22.31
CA GLU A 845 23.84 -49.57 -23.36
C GLU A 845 24.37 -48.53 -24.36
N MET A 846 23.56 -47.54 -24.73
CA MET A 846 23.95 -46.46 -25.64
C MET A 846 25.00 -45.49 -25.08
N MET A 847 25.18 -45.45 -23.76
CA MET A 847 26.16 -44.60 -23.06
C MET A 847 27.37 -45.41 -22.57
N ASP A 848 27.33 -46.74 -22.69
CA ASP A 848 28.42 -47.62 -22.28
C ASP A 848 29.37 -47.86 -23.46
N ARG A 849 30.51 -47.17 -23.48
CA ARG A 849 31.52 -47.28 -24.57
C ARG A 849 32.00 -48.72 -24.84
N GLU A 850 31.87 -49.64 -23.89
CA GLU A 850 32.29 -51.04 -24.05
C GLU A 850 31.19 -51.91 -24.71
N LYS A 851 29.93 -51.47 -24.63
CA LYS A 851 28.76 -52.26 -25.08
C LYS A 851 28.03 -51.63 -26.26
N ALA A 852 28.13 -50.32 -26.45
CA ALA A 852 27.37 -49.59 -27.45
C ALA A 852 27.69 -50.08 -28.87
N TYR A 853 26.67 -50.61 -29.54
CA TYR A 853 26.75 -50.97 -30.95
C TYR A 853 26.17 -49.83 -31.82
N ILE A 854 27.04 -48.88 -32.16
CA ILE A 854 26.66 -47.59 -32.79
C ILE A 854 25.79 -47.76 -34.05
N PRO A 855 26.10 -48.64 -35.02
CA PRO A 855 25.30 -48.74 -36.23
C PRO A 855 23.83 -49.11 -35.99
N GLU A 856 23.55 -50.08 -35.11
CA GLU A 856 22.16 -50.45 -34.78
C GLU A 856 21.45 -49.37 -33.96
N LEU A 857 22.16 -48.74 -33.02
CA LEU A 857 21.61 -47.64 -32.23
C LEU A 857 21.20 -46.46 -33.14
N GLN A 858 22.02 -46.11 -34.15
CA GLN A 858 21.69 -45.08 -35.12
C GLN A 858 20.54 -45.48 -36.05
N ILE A 859 20.52 -46.72 -36.56
CA ILE A 859 19.40 -47.20 -37.38
C ILE A 859 18.09 -47.13 -36.58
N SER A 860 18.10 -47.60 -35.33
CA SER A 860 16.95 -47.57 -34.44
C SER A 860 16.48 -46.13 -34.18
N PHE A 861 17.40 -45.22 -33.87
CA PHE A 861 17.10 -43.80 -33.68
C PHE A 861 16.47 -43.18 -34.93
N MET A 862 17.04 -43.43 -36.12
CA MET A 862 16.51 -42.90 -37.37
C MET A 862 15.11 -43.43 -37.67
N GLU A 863 14.87 -44.73 -37.49
CA GLU A 863 13.58 -45.36 -37.79
C GLU A 863 12.45 -44.93 -36.85
N HIS A 864 12.76 -44.77 -35.56
CA HIS A 864 11.73 -44.50 -34.54
C HIS A 864 11.56 -43.00 -34.24
N ILE A 865 12.57 -42.16 -34.52
CA ILE A 865 12.54 -40.74 -34.19
C ILE A 865 12.68 -39.87 -35.45
N ALA A 866 13.84 -39.89 -36.12
CA ALA A 866 14.16 -38.90 -37.16
C ALA A 866 13.28 -39.04 -38.42
N MET A 867 13.13 -40.25 -38.95
CA MET A 867 12.33 -40.49 -40.16
C MET A 867 10.85 -40.11 -39.98
N PRO A 868 10.16 -40.50 -38.88
CA PRO A 868 8.80 -40.03 -38.62
C PRO A 868 8.65 -38.51 -38.62
N ILE A 869 9.61 -37.78 -38.05
CA ILE A 869 9.61 -36.31 -38.00
C ILE A 869 9.66 -35.72 -39.41
N TYR A 870 10.66 -36.10 -40.21
CA TYR A 870 10.83 -35.55 -41.56
C TYR A 870 9.75 -36.04 -42.53
N LYS A 871 9.19 -37.24 -42.30
CA LYS A 871 8.03 -37.71 -43.04
C LYS A 871 6.84 -36.79 -42.80
N LEU A 872 6.53 -36.52 -41.53
CA LEU A 872 5.43 -35.63 -41.15
C LEU A 872 5.65 -34.20 -41.65
N LEU A 873 6.89 -33.71 -41.60
CA LEU A 873 7.27 -32.43 -42.17
C LEU A 873 7.01 -32.39 -43.69
N SER A 874 7.34 -33.46 -44.42
CA SER A 874 7.08 -33.56 -45.86
C SER A 874 5.60 -33.68 -46.21
N GLU A 875 4.79 -34.31 -45.36
CA GLU A 875 3.33 -34.42 -45.52
C GLU A 875 2.66 -33.06 -45.32
N LEU A 876 3.14 -32.25 -44.37
CA LEU A 876 2.63 -30.90 -44.10
C LEU A 876 3.16 -29.86 -45.10
N LEU A 877 4.45 -29.96 -45.45
CA LEU A 877 5.18 -28.99 -46.28
C LEU A 877 5.89 -29.77 -47.40
N PRO A 878 5.30 -29.91 -48.59
CA PRO A 878 5.84 -30.76 -49.66
C PRO A 878 7.28 -30.42 -50.10
N GLY A 879 7.70 -29.15 -49.94
CA GLY A 879 9.08 -28.72 -50.19
C GLY A 879 10.13 -29.39 -49.29
N ALA A 880 9.72 -30.02 -48.19
CA ALA A 880 10.59 -30.77 -47.28
C ALA A 880 10.84 -32.23 -47.70
N SER A 881 10.29 -32.68 -48.83
CA SER A 881 10.44 -34.07 -49.31
C SER A 881 11.91 -34.48 -49.48
N GLU A 882 12.77 -33.56 -49.93
CA GLU A 882 14.21 -33.80 -50.06
C GLU A 882 14.85 -34.21 -48.72
N LEU A 883 14.41 -33.60 -47.62
CA LEU A 883 14.94 -33.86 -46.28
C LEU A 883 14.67 -35.30 -45.85
N TYR A 884 13.43 -35.76 -46.06
CA TYR A 884 13.02 -37.13 -45.75
C TYR A 884 13.80 -38.15 -46.60
N GLU A 885 13.93 -37.91 -47.90
CA GLU A 885 14.68 -38.80 -48.81
C GLU A 885 16.16 -38.89 -48.42
N ARG A 886 16.76 -37.79 -47.97
CA ARG A 886 18.15 -37.78 -47.50
C ARG A 886 18.33 -38.61 -46.23
N VAL A 887 17.44 -38.46 -45.26
CA VAL A 887 17.45 -39.25 -44.02
C VAL A 887 17.27 -40.74 -44.34
N ALA A 888 16.34 -41.08 -45.24
CA ALA A 888 16.14 -42.45 -45.71
C ALA A 888 17.41 -43.01 -46.40
N THR A 889 18.10 -42.19 -47.19
CA THR A 889 19.37 -42.56 -47.84
C THR A 889 20.48 -42.81 -46.81
N ASN A 890 20.60 -41.95 -45.80
CA ASN A 890 21.56 -42.11 -44.71
C ASN A 890 21.28 -43.38 -43.88
N ARG A 891 20.00 -43.72 -43.63
CA ARG A 891 19.61 -44.98 -42.97
C ARG A 891 20.10 -46.21 -43.74
N VAL A 892 20.04 -46.18 -45.08
CA VAL A 892 20.57 -47.26 -45.93
C VAL A 892 22.09 -47.37 -45.79
N GLN A 893 22.81 -46.25 -45.69
CA GLN A 893 24.27 -46.27 -45.46
C GLN A 893 24.62 -46.86 -44.08
N TRP A 894 23.92 -46.48 -43.02
CA TRP A 894 24.09 -47.08 -41.70
C TRP A 894 23.82 -48.59 -41.70
N THR A 895 22.85 -49.06 -42.50
CA THR A 895 22.58 -50.50 -42.68
C THR A 895 23.77 -51.22 -43.32
N LYS A 896 24.43 -50.60 -44.31
CA LYS A 896 25.64 -51.17 -44.94
C LYS A 896 26.79 -51.24 -43.95
N VAL A 897 26.97 -50.21 -43.12
CA VAL A 897 27.98 -50.19 -42.04
C VAL A 897 27.70 -51.33 -41.06
N SER A 898 26.47 -51.46 -40.55
CA SER A 898 26.08 -52.55 -39.62
C SER A 898 26.36 -53.95 -40.20
N HIS A 899 26.06 -54.18 -41.48
CA HIS A 899 26.36 -55.46 -42.13
C HIS A 899 27.88 -55.73 -42.19
N LYS A 900 28.71 -54.72 -42.49
CA LYS A 900 30.17 -54.87 -42.52
C LYS A 900 30.74 -55.18 -41.13
N PHE A 901 30.23 -54.53 -40.08
CA PHE A 901 30.59 -54.82 -38.69
C PHE A 901 30.28 -56.28 -38.32
N THR A 902 29.09 -56.75 -38.69
CA THR A 902 28.64 -58.13 -38.42
C THR A 902 29.52 -59.16 -39.13
N VAL A 903 29.87 -58.92 -40.40
CA VAL A 903 30.70 -59.84 -41.21
C VAL A 903 32.15 -59.93 -40.70
N ARG A 904 32.71 -58.85 -40.14
CA ARG A 904 34.09 -58.83 -39.63
C ARG A 904 34.24 -59.36 -38.20
N GLY A 905 33.14 -59.67 -37.50
CA GLY A 905 33.17 -60.26 -36.16
C GLY A 905 33.82 -59.36 -35.09
N LEU A 906 33.74 -58.04 -35.26
CA LEU A 906 34.40 -57.07 -34.39
C LEU A 906 33.64 -56.92 -33.06
N PRO A 907 34.35 -56.85 -31.92
CA PRO A 907 33.73 -56.62 -30.61
C PRO A 907 33.15 -55.20 -30.51
N SER A 908 32.07 -55.05 -29.72
CA SER A 908 31.33 -53.78 -29.54
C SER A 908 32.16 -52.61 -29.02
N ASN A 909 33.27 -52.90 -28.33
CA ASN A 909 34.10 -51.93 -27.63
C ASN A 909 34.99 -51.04 -28.52
N ASN A 910 35.07 -51.29 -29.84
CA ASN A 910 35.89 -50.51 -30.79
C ASN A 910 35.05 -49.83 -31.89
N SER A 911 33.76 -49.58 -31.65
CA SER A 911 32.83 -49.08 -32.68
C SER A 911 33.18 -47.68 -33.21
N LEU A 912 33.75 -46.79 -32.39
CA LEU A 912 34.20 -45.46 -32.81
C LEU A 912 35.47 -45.53 -33.67
N ASP A 913 36.50 -46.23 -33.21
CA ASP A 913 37.79 -46.38 -33.91
C ASP A 913 37.60 -46.99 -35.31
N PHE A 914 36.64 -47.90 -35.47
CA PHE A 914 36.30 -48.47 -36.78
C PHE A 914 35.59 -47.48 -37.72
N LEU A 915 34.77 -46.57 -37.20
CA LEU A 915 34.17 -45.52 -38.05
C LEU A 915 35.26 -44.62 -38.64
N ASP A 916 36.33 -44.37 -37.89
CA ASP A 916 37.52 -43.65 -38.35
C ASP A 916 38.34 -44.49 -39.35
N GLU A 917 38.66 -45.75 -39.04
CA GLU A 917 39.42 -46.63 -39.96
C GLU A 917 38.68 -46.91 -41.28
N GLU A 918 37.35 -47.12 -41.26
CA GLU A 918 36.56 -47.33 -42.48
C GLU A 918 36.55 -46.07 -43.36
N TYR A 919 36.65 -44.88 -42.76
CA TYR A 919 36.77 -43.62 -43.52
C TYR A 919 38.02 -43.60 -44.37
N GLU A 920 39.16 -43.87 -43.74
CA GLU A 920 40.48 -43.83 -44.37
C GLU A 920 40.56 -44.91 -45.46
N LEU A 921 39.90 -46.05 -45.23
CA LEU A 921 39.80 -47.14 -46.20
C LEU A 921 38.89 -46.79 -47.40
N LEU A 922 37.79 -46.09 -47.18
CA LEU A 922 36.88 -45.63 -48.24
C LEU A 922 37.47 -44.46 -49.05
N GLN A 923 38.24 -43.57 -48.41
CA GLN A 923 39.01 -42.52 -49.09
C GLN A 923 40.13 -43.11 -49.95
N SER A 924 40.84 -44.12 -49.46
CA SER A 924 41.95 -44.75 -50.19
C SER A 924 41.51 -45.65 -51.36
N GLN A 925 40.27 -46.14 -51.36
CA GLN A 925 39.73 -47.01 -52.43
C GLN A 925 39.03 -46.26 -53.57
N GLY A 926 38.96 -44.92 -53.55
CA GLY A 926 38.33 -44.14 -54.64
C GLY A 926 36.87 -44.50 -54.92
N ALA A 927 36.18 -45.13 -53.97
CA ALA A 927 34.83 -45.69 -54.14
C ALA A 927 33.69 -44.70 -53.81
N LEU A 928 34.04 -43.44 -53.53
CA LEU A 928 33.13 -42.30 -53.48
C LEU A 928 33.51 -41.42 -54.68
N GLY A 929 32.56 -41.25 -55.61
CA GLY A 929 32.79 -40.55 -56.88
C GLY A 929 33.36 -39.14 -56.70
N ASP A 930 34.17 -38.72 -57.67
CA ASP A 930 34.71 -37.38 -57.84
C ASP A 930 33.62 -36.31 -57.69
N ASP A 931 33.70 -35.51 -56.64
CA ASP A 931 33.28 -34.11 -56.65
C ASP A 931 34.54 -33.22 -56.56
N SER A 932 35.53 -33.50 -57.42
CA SER A 932 36.70 -32.65 -57.62
C SER A 932 36.45 -31.65 -58.74
N HIS A 933 35.50 -30.74 -58.54
CA HIS A 933 35.46 -29.49 -59.29
C HIS A 933 35.22 -28.35 -58.32
N CYS A 934 36.33 -27.73 -57.92
CA CYS A 934 36.53 -26.35 -57.44
C CYS A 934 37.59 -26.34 -56.32
N ASP A 935 38.85 -26.59 -56.66
CA ASP A 935 39.96 -26.04 -55.88
C ASP A 935 41.24 -26.06 -56.72
N ASP A 936 41.30 -25.10 -57.64
CA ASP A 936 42.55 -24.63 -58.24
C ASP A 936 42.53 -23.11 -58.09
N THR A 937 43.18 -22.57 -57.05
CA THR A 937 44.23 -21.53 -57.17
C THR A 937 44.71 -20.96 -55.82
N HIS A 938 46.04 -20.85 -55.73
CA HIS A 938 46.87 -20.06 -54.80
C HIS A 938 47.25 -20.65 -53.43
N CYS A 939 48.08 -21.70 -53.47
CA CYS A 939 49.24 -21.75 -52.58
C CYS A 939 50.22 -20.61 -52.88
N LEU A 940 50.60 -19.85 -51.87
CA LEU A 940 51.89 -19.15 -51.82
C LEU A 940 52.60 -19.52 -50.51
N ASN A 941 53.72 -20.21 -50.69
CA ASN A 941 54.67 -20.64 -49.67
C ASN A 941 55.23 -19.46 -48.86
N GLY A 942 55.47 -19.74 -47.58
CA GLY A 942 56.38 -18.99 -46.73
C GLY A 942 56.93 -19.88 -45.63
N CYS A 943 57.97 -20.66 -45.96
CA CYS A 943 58.80 -21.38 -45.01
C CYS A 943 59.41 -20.43 -43.97
N LEU A 944 59.50 -20.86 -42.72
CA LEU A 944 60.72 -20.72 -41.91
C LEU A 944 60.76 -21.88 -40.90
N ASP A 945 61.70 -22.78 -41.14
CA ASP A 945 62.26 -23.70 -40.16
C ASP A 945 62.79 -22.92 -38.95
N ASP A 946 62.64 -23.45 -37.74
CA ASP A 946 63.82 -23.71 -36.91
C ASP A 946 63.56 -24.63 -35.72
N VAL A 947 64.56 -25.48 -35.53
CA VAL A 947 64.66 -26.65 -34.66
C VAL A 947 65.28 -26.26 -33.31
N VAL A 948 64.71 -26.80 -32.23
CA VAL A 948 65.34 -27.20 -30.95
C VAL A 948 66.41 -26.28 -30.33
N GLY A 949 66.16 -25.87 -29.08
CA GLY A 949 67.24 -25.82 -28.08
C GLY A 949 67.12 -24.77 -26.98
N GLY A 950 66.67 -25.21 -25.80
CA GLY A 950 67.43 -25.04 -24.56
C GLY A 950 67.58 -23.65 -23.92
N ARG A 951 67.18 -23.63 -22.63
CA ARG A 951 67.79 -22.92 -21.48
C ARG A 951 67.51 -21.42 -21.30
N SER A 952 66.87 -21.14 -20.16
CA SER A 952 67.11 -20.04 -19.19
C SER A 952 67.11 -18.62 -19.77
N GLN A 953 66.20 -17.72 -19.39
CA GLN A 953 65.83 -17.26 -18.05
C GLN A 953 64.39 -16.78 -18.03
#